data_AF-A0A5E4PW97-F1
#
_entry.id   AF-A0A5E4PW97-F1
#
_cell.length_a   1.000
_cell.length_b   1.000
_cell.length_c   1.000
_cell.angle_alpha   90.00
_cell.angle_beta   90.00
_cell.angle_gamma   90.00
#
_symmetry.space_group_name_H-M   'P 1'
#
loop_
_entity.id
_entity.type
_entity.pdbx_description
1 polymer ?
#
loop_
_entity_poly.entity_id
_entity_poly.type
_entity_poly.pdbx_seq_one_letter_code
_entity_poly.pdbx_strand_id
1 'polypeptide(L)'
;MGSINACKDLQLKKYYEQTPPFAASFFVAKVNISVDGNHIPMTRSMLIGQCVPASCDANSMKAMFLLAETAAMTSAAAAGIKASANTLYVRPVPGPYNVLKDFKLHIVGSVALFVAIWMLIASFYEAQLERQYLAKQTEDLEIANNNHKMPASKENASTKTIESSDDENKDKDLRRDRCGILAEVLLSFSVLSNGRAILSTQRPSDGALTCLHGMRFLSVLWVIMVHTYLTVWYIADNKTMREVTERNFLYQSVGNASYCVDTFFFISGLLVTVLFLRSEDKKAKRRNEKLPPSDKDINKNINGYTNSSLSVSEISQQSFYEDILDKPKTNKFTITEVSGIFKSFLVLLSYRLVRLTPAYAFVIGVNELALRYTHNTTVFEPAIFDHINCDKFWWRNVLYINNFFPQREMCMVWSWYMANDTQFYVVGIILLLVSVKHLKFATISLMVVMASSWVTTIYISLWHQYKARIQEPFEMFDPLYDKPWSRIGPYLIGMLVGWFLHKTKCQVRIPYWLSAIAWPASFAIMGSVIFGMVDGYFEVWPTAFYVSIGHTGWGIALAWVAIACCCGYGGLINSFLSYNGFLPLSRLTYCAYLIHPTVMMFTSFLLDGPMHLQNSIVLTMYAGYAAMAFLASFIISLSFEAPAVRLLKIISGGGKRK
;
A
#
# COMPACT_ATOMS: atom_id res chain seq x y z
N MET A 1 -23.89 24.09 8.15
CA MET A 1 -24.34 25.14 7.22
C MET A 1 -23.61 26.43 7.56
N GLY A 2 -22.94 27.03 6.59
CA GLY A 2 -22.08 28.21 6.75
C GLY A 2 -20.82 28.08 5.90
N SER A 3 -20.48 29.09 5.10
CA SER A 3 -19.30 29.10 4.24
C SER A 3 -18.33 30.20 4.69
N ILE A 4 -17.09 29.80 4.96
CA ILE A 4 -16.01 30.74 5.27
C ILE A 4 -15.73 31.68 4.10
N ASN A 5 -15.78 31.18 2.88
CA ASN A 5 -15.53 31.98 1.68
C ASN A 5 -16.64 33.01 1.49
N ALA A 6 -17.90 32.64 1.71
CA ALA A 6 -19.00 33.61 1.71
C ALA A 6 -18.83 34.68 2.81
N CYS A 7 -18.39 34.30 4.02
CA CYS A 7 -18.12 35.24 5.10
C CYS A 7 -17.04 36.27 4.74
N LYS A 8 -15.98 35.84 4.04
CA LYS A 8 -14.93 36.74 3.52
C LYS A 8 -15.43 37.61 2.38
N ASP A 9 -16.22 37.03 1.47
CA ASP A 9 -16.75 37.72 0.30
C ASP A 9 -17.66 38.90 0.70
N LEU A 10 -18.47 38.73 1.75
CA LEU A 10 -19.32 39.79 2.32
C LEU A 10 -18.55 41.07 2.74
N GLN A 11 -17.23 40.99 2.91
CA GLN A 11 -16.40 42.14 3.26
C GLN A 11 -15.82 42.88 2.05
N LEU A 12 -16.01 42.34 0.83
CA LEU A 12 -15.44 42.90 -0.39
C LEU A 12 -16.32 44.04 -0.93
N LYS A 13 -15.91 45.28 -0.64
CA LYS A 13 -16.55 46.51 -1.15
C LYS A 13 -16.66 46.59 -2.68
N LYS A 14 -15.87 45.79 -3.41
CA LYS A 14 -15.94 45.70 -4.87
C LYS A 14 -17.25 45.08 -5.37
N TYR A 15 -17.83 44.15 -4.61
CA TYR A 15 -18.99 43.36 -5.04
C TYR A 15 -20.29 43.76 -4.34
N TYR A 16 -20.20 44.40 -3.16
CA TYR A 16 -21.36 44.78 -2.36
C TYR A 16 -21.36 46.28 -2.06
N GLU A 17 -22.46 46.96 -2.39
CA GLU A 17 -22.66 48.38 -2.05
C GLU A 17 -22.71 48.60 -0.54
N GLN A 18 -23.29 47.65 0.19
CA GLN A 18 -23.35 47.62 1.64
C GLN A 18 -22.51 46.47 2.15
N THR A 19 -21.36 46.79 2.76
CA THR A 19 -20.53 45.82 3.49
C THR A 19 -20.69 46.03 4.99
N PRO A 20 -20.56 44.97 5.82
CA PRO A 20 -20.59 45.14 7.26
C PRO A 20 -19.56 46.19 7.71
N PRO A 21 -19.91 47.13 8.60
CA PRO A 21 -19.01 48.20 9.04
C PRO A 21 -17.88 47.70 9.96
N PHE A 22 -17.88 46.42 10.29
CA PHE A 22 -16.90 45.75 11.15
C PHE A 22 -16.16 44.67 10.37
N ALA A 23 -14.93 44.36 10.80
CA ALA A 23 -14.26 43.16 10.34
C ALA A 23 -15.06 41.93 10.77
N ALA A 24 -15.25 40.94 9.89
CA ALA A 24 -15.96 39.72 10.15
C ALA A 24 -14.97 38.57 10.45
N SER A 25 -15.43 37.62 11.24
CA SER A 25 -14.74 36.39 11.58
C SER A 25 -15.74 35.24 11.51
N PHE A 26 -15.24 34.03 11.22
CA PHE A 26 -16.07 32.87 11.03
C PHE A 26 -15.81 31.84 12.13
N PHE A 27 -16.88 31.38 12.78
CA PHE A 27 -16.84 30.38 13.84
C PHE A 27 -17.66 29.16 13.45
N VAL A 28 -17.20 27.99 13.88
CA VAL A 28 -17.93 26.73 13.73
C VAL A 28 -18.26 26.18 15.11
N ALA A 29 -19.53 25.89 15.33
CA ALA A 29 -20.05 25.21 16.52
C ALA A 29 -20.52 23.80 16.17
N LYS A 30 -20.17 22.83 17.02
CA LYS A 30 -20.71 21.48 16.95
C LYS A 30 -21.84 21.34 17.96
N VAL A 31 -23.04 21.07 17.48
CA VAL A 31 -24.26 21.00 18.29
C VAL A 31 -24.85 19.61 18.16
N ASN A 32 -25.13 18.96 19.28
CA ASN A 32 -25.91 17.73 19.33
C ASN A 32 -27.38 18.07 19.49
N ILE A 33 -28.21 17.51 18.62
CA ILE A 33 -29.65 17.70 18.62
C ILE A 33 -30.30 16.33 18.83
N SER A 34 -31.14 16.25 19.85
CA SER A 34 -32.04 15.14 20.09
C SER A 34 -33.46 15.67 20.07
N VAL A 35 -34.33 14.99 19.35
CA VAL A 35 -35.78 15.23 19.32
C VAL A 35 -36.43 13.91 19.70
N ASP A 36 -37.69 13.93 20.08
CA ASP A 36 -38.43 12.73 20.47
C ASP A 36 -38.23 11.56 19.47
N GLY A 37 -38.43 10.34 19.97
CA GLY A 37 -38.19 9.13 19.18
C GLY A 37 -39.11 8.97 17.96
N ASN A 38 -40.18 9.77 17.86
CA ASN A 38 -41.12 9.73 16.75
C ASN A 38 -40.62 10.56 15.55
N HIS A 39 -39.89 11.64 15.80
CA HIS A 39 -39.36 12.53 14.76
C HIS A 39 -37.90 12.23 14.41
N ILE A 40 -37.04 11.98 15.41
CA ILE A 40 -35.63 11.65 15.17
C ILE A 40 -35.24 10.45 16.03
N PRO A 41 -35.00 9.27 15.43
CA PRO A 41 -34.76 8.03 16.18
C PRO A 41 -33.42 8.02 16.93
N MET A 42 -32.47 8.90 16.57
CA MET A 42 -31.14 8.97 17.17
C MET A 42 -30.64 10.41 17.27
N THR A 43 -29.89 10.72 18.31
CA THR A 43 -29.22 12.03 18.47
C THR A 43 -28.30 12.29 17.29
N ARG A 44 -28.40 13.48 16.68
CA ARG A 44 -27.56 13.88 15.54
C ARG A 44 -26.65 15.04 15.91
N SER A 45 -25.39 14.96 15.51
CA SER A 45 -24.45 16.08 15.59
C SER A 45 -24.50 16.90 14.31
N MET A 46 -24.60 18.23 14.42
CA MET A 46 -24.55 19.18 13.32
C MET A 46 -23.41 20.18 13.52
N LEU A 47 -22.79 20.59 12.41
CA LEU A 47 -21.82 21.69 12.38
C LEU A 47 -22.50 22.96 11.84
N ILE A 48 -22.51 24.00 12.65
CA ILE A 48 -23.11 25.31 12.35
C ILE A 48 -21.98 26.31 12.20
N GLY A 49 -21.87 26.93 11.03
CA GLY A 49 -20.89 27.95 10.72
C GLY A 49 -21.53 29.33 10.74
N GLN A 50 -21.02 30.25 11.55
CA GLN A 50 -21.56 31.59 11.72
C GLN A 50 -20.51 32.65 11.41
N CYS A 51 -20.89 33.63 10.59
CA CYS A 51 -20.11 34.84 10.35
C CYS A 51 -20.56 35.92 11.36
N VAL A 52 -19.62 36.46 12.13
CA VAL A 52 -19.85 37.43 13.22
C VAL A 52 -18.77 38.52 13.22
N PRO A 53 -18.94 39.65 13.91
CA PRO A 53 -17.87 40.63 14.10
C PRO A 53 -16.60 39.99 14.67
N ALA A 54 -15.43 40.43 14.20
CA ALA A 54 -14.11 39.96 14.64
C ALA A 54 -13.80 40.29 16.10
N SER A 55 -14.57 41.18 16.71
CA SER A 55 -14.53 41.45 18.15
C SER A 55 -15.14 40.33 19.00
N CYS A 56 -15.90 39.41 18.40
CA CYS A 56 -16.48 38.27 19.11
C CYS A 56 -15.42 37.20 19.39
N ASP A 57 -15.40 36.68 20.61
CA ASP A 57 -14.56 35.55 21.01
C ASP A 57 -15.38 34.25 21.12
N ALA A 58 -14.68 33.13 21.35
CA ALA A 58 -15.33 31.83 21.48
C ALA A 58 -16.33 31.77 22.65
N ASN A 59 -16.11 32.54 23.73
CA ASN A 59 -17.01 32.60 24.87
C ASN A 59 -18.30 33.33 24.54
N SER A 60 -18.20 34.47 23.84
CA SER A 60 -19.35 35.23 23.33
C SER A 60 -20.21 34.37 22.42
N MET A 61 -19.58 33.61 21.51
CA MET A 61 -20.29 32.66 20.65
C MET A 61 -20.98 31.56 21.46
N LYS A 62 -20.30 31.00 22.47
CA LYS A 62 -20.89 29.98 23.35
C LYS A 62 -22.13 30.50 24.08
N ALA A 63 -22.09 31.74 24.56
CA ALA A 63 -23.24 32.40 25.19
C ALA A 63 -24.40 32.61 24.19
N MET A 64 -24.10 33.03 22.96
CA MET A 64 -25.11 33.13 21.89
C MET A 64 -25.77 31.79 21.57
N PHE A 65 -24.98 30.72 21.44
CA PHE A 65 -25.53 29.38 21.18
C PHE A 65 -26.35 28.86 22.35
N LEU A 66 -25.95 29.12 23.60
CA LEU A 66 -26.74 28.74 24.78
C LEU A 66 -28.10 29.44 24.82
N LEU A 67 -28.15 30.72 24.45
CA LEU A 67 -29.42 31.43 24.29
C LEU A 67 -30.27 30.81 23.17
N ALA A 68 -29.66 30.49 22.02
CA ALA A 68 -30.37 29.83 20.92
C ALA A 68 -30.89 28.44 21.29
N GLU A 69 -30.15 27.66 22.08
CA GLU A 69 -30.58 26.36 22.61
C GLU A 69 -31.80 26.51 23.51
N THR A 70 -31.77 27.46 24.45
CA THR A 70 -32.92 27.71 25.33
C THR A 70 -34.15 28.12 24.53
N ALA A 71 -33.99 29.03 23.54
CA ALA A 71 -35.07 29.43 22.66
C ALA A 71 -35.63 28.23 21.86
N ALA A 72 -34.77 27.43 21.23
CA ALA A 72 -35.19 26.25 20.48
C ALA A 72 -35.94 25.23 21.34
N MET A 73 -35.47 24.98 22.57
CA MET A 73 -36.16 24.08 23.51
C MET A 73 -37.51 24.63 23.96
N THR A 74 -37.64 25.94 24.19
CA THR A 74 -38.93 26.55 24.53
C THR A 74 -39.93 26.48 23.38
N SER A 75 -39.48 26.73 22.14
CA SER A 75 -40.32 26.59 20.94
C SER A 75 -40.76 25.14 20.70
N ALA A 76 -39.86 24.17 20.91
CA ALA A 76 -40.20 22.76 20.81
C ALA A 76 -41.22 22.34 21.88
N ALA A 77 -41.03 22.78 23.13
CA ALA A 77 -41.97 22.52 24.22
C ALA A 77 -43.36 23.13 23.95
N ALA A 78 -43.42 24.34 23.39
CA ALA A 78 -44.68 24.97 22.98
C ALA A 78 -45.41 24.18 21.86
N ALA A 79 -44.66 23.48 21.00
CA ALA A 79 -45.20 22.58 19.98
C ALA A 79 -45.49 21.16 20.52
N GLY A 80 -45.30 20.90 21.81
CA GLY A 80 -45.47 19.56 22.41
C GLY A 80 -44.37 18.56 22.06
N ILE A 81 -43.24 19.02 21.53
CA ILE A 81 -42.12 18.18 21.08
C ILE A 81 -41.03 18.16 22.15
N LYS A 82 -40.62 16.96 22.57
CA LYS A 82 -39.49 16.80 23.50
C LYS A 82 -38.17 16.89 22.73
N ALA A 83 -37.48 18.02 22.79
CA ALA A 83 -36.20 18.23 22.14
C ALA A 83 -35.13 18.77 23.10
N SER A 84 -33.86 18.46 22.82
CA SER A 84 -32.69 19.01 23.48
C SER A 84 -31.61 19.35 22.46
N ALA A 85 -31.02 20.53 22.58
CA ALA A 85 -29.86 20.94 21.80
C ALA A 85 -28.71 21.27 22.76
N ASN A 86 -27.50 20.77 22.49
CA ASN A 86 -26.33 20.99 23.32
C ASN A 86 -25.07 21.24 22.47
N THR A 87 -24.47 22.41 22.62
CA THR A 87 -23.24 22.82 21.96
C THR A 87 -22.04 22.19 22.67
N LEU A 88 -21.36 21.30 21.96
CA LEU A 88 -20.18 20.60 22.48
C LEU A 88 -18.96 21.53 22.51
N TYR A 89 -18.69 22.20 21.39
CA TYR A 89 -17.58 23.15 21.28
C TYR A 89 -17.87 24.20 20.21
N VAL A 90 -17.14 25.33 20.33
CA VAL A 90 -17.11 26.41 19.34
C VAL A 90 -15.64 26.71 19.05
N ARG A 91 -15.28 26.82 17.78
CA ARG A 91 -13.91 27.17 17.34
C ARG A 91 -13.92 28.19 16.20
N PRO A 92 -12.95 29.11 16.15
CA PRO A 92 -12.75 29.96 14.98
C PRO A 92 -12.22 29.15 13.79
N VAL A 93 -12.57 29.57 12.58
CA VAL A 93 -12.03 29.02 11.33
C VAL A 93 -11.65 30.20 10.41
N PRO A 94 -10.37 30.39 10.06
CA PRO A 94 -9.25 29.53 10.41
C PRO A 94 -8.94 29.62 11.91
N GLY A 95 -8.51 28.51 12.50
CA GLY A 95 -8.05 28.48 13.88
C GLY A 95 -6.64 29.10 14.05
N PRO A 96 -6.06 29.02 15.26
CA PRO A 96 -4.82 29.71 15.62
C PRO A 96 -3.55 29.10 14.99
N TYR A 97 -3.64 27.94 14.35
CA TYR A 97 -2.47 27.24 13.82
C TYR A 97 -1.90 27.96 12.58
N ASN A 98 -0.61 28.28 12.63
CA ASN A 98 0.13 28.89 11.53
C ASN A 98 1.12 27.89 10.95
N VAL A 99 0.81 27.41 9.73
CA VAL A 99 1.60 26.43 9.00
C VAL A 99 3.05 26.86 8.81
N LEU A 100 3.29 28.13 8.45
CA LEU A 100 4.63 28.64 8.15
C LEU A 100 5.54 28.76 9.38
N LYS A 101 4.97 28.72 10.59
CA LYS A 101 5.72 28.73 11.86
C LYS A 101 5.89 27.32 12.44
N ASP A 102 5.26 26.29 11.86
CA ASP A 102 5.38 24.93 12.37
C ASP A 102 6.77 24.37 12.03
N PHE A 103 7.54 24.05 13.06
CA PHE A 103 8.84 23.39 12.93
C PHE A 103 8.76 22.08 12.13
N LYS A 104 7.66 21.33 12.24
CA LYS A 104 7.45 20.08 11.48
C LYS A 104 7.38 20.32 9.99
N LEU A 105 6.77 21.43 9.55
CA LEU A 105 6.78 21.82 8.14
C LEU A 105 8.21 22.10 7.67
N HIS A 106 9.01 22.78 8.49
CA HIS A 106 10.41 23.04 8.15
C HIS A 106 11.23 21.75 8.05
N ILE A 107 11.01 20.75 8.91
CA ILE A 107 11.66 19.44 8.76
C ILE A 107 11.23 18.77 7.46
N VAL A 108 9.93 18.53 7.26
CA VAL A 108 9.44 17.79 6.09
C VAL A 108 9.77 18.53 4.79
N GLY A 109 9.63 19.86 4.79
CA GLY A 109 9.97 20.73 3.68
C GLY A 109 11.46 20.79 3.39
N SER A 110 12.34 20.84 4.40
CA SER A 110 13.79 20.80 4.18
C SER A 110 14.26 19.46 3.65
N VAL A 111 13.71 18.34 4.14
CA VAL A 111 13.99 17.00 3.61
C VAL A 111 13.52 16.88 2.16
N ALA A 112 12.30 17.32 1.85
CA ALA A 112 11.78 17.30 0.49
C ALA A 112 12.61 18.18 -0.46
N LEU A 113 12.99 19.37 -0.03
CA LEU A 113 13.83 20.29 -0.81
C LEU A 113 15.23 19.71 -1.04
N PHE A 114 15.85 19.17 0.01
CA PHE A 114 17.17 18.55 -0.08
C PHE A 114 17.15 17.38 -1.07
N VAL A 115 16.18 16.47 -0.94
CA VAL A 115 16.03 15.32 -1.86
C VAL A 115 15.75 15.80 -3.29
N ALA A 116 14.91 16.81 -3.49
CA ALA A 116 14.65 17.37 -4.81
C ALA A 116 15.91 17.97 -5.46
N ILE A 117 16.69 18.76 -4.72
CA ILE A 117 17.97 19.29 -5.20
C ILE A 117 18.93 18.15 -5.54
N TRP A 118 19.02 17.15 -4.67
CA TRP A 118 19.88 15.97 -4.88
C TRP A 118 19.50 15.19 -6.13
N MET A 119 18.19 15.00 -6.36
CA MET A 119 17.63 14.37 -7.56
C MET A 119 17.94 15.17 -8.83
N LEU A 120 17.87 16.50 -8.79
CA LEU A 120 18.23 17.37 -9.92
C LEU A 120 19.71 17.25 -10.27
N ILE A 121 20.59 17.33 -9.25
CA ILE A 121 22.04 17.16 -9.44
C ILE A 121 22.35 15.78 -10.02
N ALA A 122 21.75 14.72 -9.47
CA ALA A 122 21.94 13.35 -9.95
C ALA A 122 21.47 13.16 -11.40
N SER A 123 20.32 13.76 -11.75
CA SER A 123 19.77 13.67 -13.11
C SER A 123 20.60 14.45 -14.12
N PHE A 124 21.11 15.63 -13.73
CA PHE A 124 22.02 16.41 -14.56
C PHE A 124 23.34 15.66 -14.79
N TYR A 125 23.90 15.06 -13.75
CA TYR A 125 25.11 14.23 -13.84
C TYR A 125 24.89 13.01 -14.75
N GLU A 126 23.78 12.30 -14.61
CA GLU A 126 23.44 11.17 -15.50
C GLU A 126 23.27 11.62 -16.95
N ALA A 127 22.61 12.76 -17.20
CA ALA A 127 22.42 13.30 -18.55
C ALA A 127 23.76 13.70 -19.20
N GLN A 128 24.69 14.27 -18.43
CA GLN A 128 26.03 14.58 -18.92
C GLN A 128 26.81 13.31 -19.27
N LEU A 129 26.75 12.28 -18.41
CA LEU A 129 27.39 11.00 -18.65
C LEU A 129 26.80 10.29 -19.90
N GLU A 130 25.48 10.38 -20.07
CA GLU A 130 24.78 9.85 -21.24
C GLU A 130 25.22 10.53 -22.54
N ARG A 131 25.39 11.87 -22.53
CA ARG A 131 25.91 12.62 -23.68
C ARG A 131 27.36 12.26 -24.02
N GLN A 132 28.23 12.16 -23.01
CA GLN A 132 29.64 11.79 -23.24
C GLN A 132 29.77 10.39 -23.84
N TYR A 133 28.96 9.44 -23.36
CA TYR A 133 28.96 8.08 -23.89
C TYR A 133 28.46 8.01 -25.34
N LEU A 134 27.38 8.72 -25.67
CA LEU A 134 26.87 8.79 -27.04
C LEU A 134 27.89 9.43 -27.99
N ALA A 135 28.59 10.48 -27.55
CA ALA A 135 29.66 11.10 -28.35
C ALA A 135 30.80 10.12 -28.63
N LYS A 136 31.25 9.38 -27.62
CA LYS A 136 32.31 8.37 -27.76
C LYS A 136 31.88 7.19 -28.64
N GLN A 137 30.64 6.72 -28.50
CA GLN A 137 30.11 5.66 -29.35
C GLN A 137 30.04 6.10 -30.82
N THR A 138 29.66 7.36 -31.07
CA THR A 138 29.67 7.94 -32.42
C THR A 138 31.09 7.98 -32.99
N GLU A 139 32.07 8.40 -32.20
CA GLU A 139 33.49 8.42 -32.57
C GLU A 139 34.02 7.00 -32.87
N ASP A 140 33.70 6.00 -32.03
CA ASP A 140 34.08 4.60 -32.24
C ASP A 140 33.46 4.02 -33.52
N LEU A 141 32.20 4.38 -33.83
CA LEU A 141 31.51 4.01 -35.08
C LEU A 141 32.16 4.67 -36.31
N GLU A 142 32.60 5.92 -36.21
CA GLU A 142 33.32 6.61 -37.28
C GLU A 142 34.69 5.97 -37.54
N ILE A 143 35.43 5.58 -36.50
CA ILE A 143 36.71 4.86 -36.61
C ILE A 143 36.50 3.48 -37.25
N ALA A 144 35.47 2.73 -36.83
CA ALA A 144 35.12 1.44 -37.42
C ALA A 144 34.75 1.54 -38.90
N ASN A 145 34.00 2.58 -39.28
CA ASN A 145 33.60 2.82 -40.66
C ASN A 145 34.77 3.28 -41.54
N ASN A 146 35.71 4.06 -40.98
CA ASN A 146 36.92 4.47 -41.67
C ASN A 146 37.90 3.30 -41.92
N ASN A 147 37.96 2.33 -41.01
CA ASN A 147 38.78 1.11 -41.18
C ASN A 147 38.21 0.12 -42.22
N HIS A 148 36.95 0.28 -42.67
CA HIS A 148 36.33 -0.60 -43.66
C HIS A 148 36.48 -0.15 -45.13
N LYS A 149 37.26 0.91 -45.42
CA LYS A 149 37.56 1.36 -46.79
C LYS A 149 38.80 0.67 -47.40
N MET A 150 38.68 -0.60 -47.79
CA MET A 150 39.42 -1.24 -48.89
C MET A 150 38.49 -2.27 -49.59
N PRO A 151 38.67 -2.57 -50.88
CA PRO A 151 37.58 -2.49 -51.85
C PRO A 151 36.61 -3.66 -51.84
N ALA A 152 35.39 -3.32 -52.27
CA ALA A 152 34.19 -4.14 -52.34
C ALA A 152 34.35 -5.45 -53.13
N SER A 153 33.76 -6.51 -52.60
CA SER A 153 33.13 -7.55 -53.41
C SER A 153 31.87 -8.06 -52.73
N LYS A 154 30.74 -7.70 -53.35
CA LYS A 154 29.47 -8.45 -53.49
C LYS A 154 29.05 -9.37 -52.32
N GLU A 155 27.95 -9.03 -51.66
CA GLU A 155 26.66 -9.76 -51.79
C GLU A 155 25.60 -9.29 -50.80
N ASN A 156 24.39 -9.11 -51.35
CA ASN A 156 23.07 -9.19 -50.75
C ASN A 156 22.73 -8.31 -49.54
N ALA A 157 22.15 -7.16 -49.89
CA ALA A 157 21.19 -6.45 -49.06
C ALA A 157 20.01 -7.38 -48.69
N SER A 158 20.03 -7.89 -47.47
CA SER A 158 18.82 -8.27 -46.75
C SER A 158 18.59 -7.26 -45.63
N THR A 159 17.41 -6.65 -45.70
CA THR A 159 16.83 -5.70 -44.77
C THR A 159 17.01 -6.17 -43.32
N LYS A 160 17.94 -5.54 -42.57
CA LYS A 160 17.96 -5.64 -41.10
C LYS A 160 16.77 -4.86 -40.54
N THR A 161 15.67 -5.58 -40.38
CA THR A 161 14.58 -5.25 -39.47
C THR A 161 15.12 -5.01 -38.07
N ILE A 162 14.96 -3.77 -37.58
CA ILE A 162 14.74 -3.36 -36.17
C ILE A 162 15.03 -4.48 -35.15
N GLU A 163 16.30 -4.63 -34.76
CA GLU A 163 16.71 -5.53 -33.69
C GLU A 163 16.43 -4.87 -32.32
N SER A 164 15.38 -5.38 -31.67
CA SER A 164 15.20 -5.65 -30.24
C SER A 164 15.82 -4.71 -29.19
N SER A 165 14.90 -4.13 -28.41
CA SER A 165 15.05 -3.35 -27.17
C SER A 165 15.79 -4.01 -25.99
N ASP A 166 16.45 -5.15 -26.18
CA ASP A 166 17.14 -5.90 -25.11
C ASP A 166 18.59 -5.45 -24.90
N ASP A 167 19.25 -4.87 -25.91
CA ASP A 167 20.61 -4.34 -25.77
C ASP A 167 20.67 -2.99 -25.04
N GLU A 168 19.61 -2.17 -25.08
CA GLU A 168 19.57 -0.88 -24.36
C GLU A 168 19.64 -1.01 -22.82
N ASN A 169 19.19 -2.14 -22.26
CA ASN A 169 19.21 -2.36 -20.81
C ASN A 169 20.55 -2.89 -20.30
N LYS A 170 21.26 -3.70 -21.11
CA LYS A 170 22.61 -4.16 -20.76
C LYS A 170 23.63 -3.02 -20.84
N ASP A 171 23.46 -2.11 -21.79
CA ASP A 171 24.39 -0.98 -21.99
C ASP A 171 24.28 0.10 -20.89
N LYS A 172 23.11 0.22 -20.23
CA LYS A 172 22.91 1.14 -19.10
C LYS A 172 23.55 0.67 -17.79
N ASP A 173 23.65 -0.63 -17.54
CA ASP A 173 24.37 -1.16 -16.36
C ASP A 173 25.91 -1.06 -16.55
N LEU A 174 26.42 -1.15 -17.78
CA LEU A 174 27.85 -0.97 -18.11
C LEU A 174 28.39 0.46 -17.84
N ARG A 175 27.53 1.49 -17.90
CA ARG A 175 27.91 2.87 -17.51
C ARG A 175 28.20 3.01 -16.01
N ARG A 176 27.69 2.10 -15.19
CA ARG A 176 27.73 2.17 -13.72
C ARG A 176 29.05 1.61 -13.15
N ASP A 177 29.63 0.59 -13.79
CA ASP A 177 30.84 -0.11 -13.33
C ASP A 177 32.15 0.72 -13.36
N ARG A 178 32.12 1.90 -13.99
CA ARG A 178 33.27 2.85 -14.08
C ARG A 178 33.21 4.02 -13.10
N CYS A 179 32.13 4.18 -12.34
CA CYS A 179 31.98 5.29 -11.40
C CYS A 179 32.46 4.92 -9.98
N GLY A 180 33.03 5.88 -9.25
CA GLY A 180 33.35 5.70 -7.82
C GLY A 180 32.08 5.58 -6.96
N ILE A 181 32.21 5.07 -5.74
CA ILE A 181 31.08 4.82 -4.81
C ILE A 181 30.21 6.08 -4.61
N LEU A 182 30.81 7.26 -4.50
CA LEU A 182 30.07 8.53 -4.36
C LEU A 182 29.21 8.85 -5.58
N ALA A 183 29.69 8.55 -6.79
CA ALA A 183 28.94 8.74 -8.02
C ALA A 183 27.79 7.71 -8.13
N GLU A 184 27.99 6.47 -7.67
CA GLU A 184 26.88 5.50 -7.60
C GLU A 184 25.81 5.90 -6.58
N VAL A 185 26.21 6.43 -5.42
CA VAL A 185 25.29 6.98 -4.42
C VAL A 185 24.51 8.15 -5.01
N LEU A 186 25.16 9.06 -5.75
CA LEU A 186 24.49 10.16 -6.42
C LEU A 186 23.49 9.65 -7.47
N LEU A 187 23.91 8.76 -8.36
CA LEU A 187 23.07 8.15 -9.41
C LEU A 187 21.91 7.30 -8.85
N SER A 188 21.97 6.89 -7.58
CA SER A 188 20.85 6.22 -6.91
C SER A 188 19.59 7.11 -6.82
N PHE A 189 19.76 8.44 -6.81
CA PHE A 189 18.69 9.44 -6.77
C PHE A 189 18.30 10.01 -8.14
N SER A 190 18.89 9.54 -9.24
CA SER A 190 18.59 10.10 -10.56
C SER A 190 17.16 9.81 -11.00
N VAL A 191 16.45 10.85 -11.46
CA VAL A 191 15.06 10.76 -11.94
C VAL A 191 14.99 10.01 -13.26
N LEU A 192 15.99 10.15 -14.13
CA LEU A 192 15.98 9.56 -15.47
C LEU A 192 15.99 8.04 -15.39
N SER A 193 16.98 7.46 -14.71
CA SER A 193 17.09 6.01 -14.58
C SER A 193 16.01 5.42 -13.67
N ASN A 194 15.66 6.08 -12.55
CA ASN A 194 14.58 5.58 -11.69
C ASN A 194 13.21 5.66 -12.38
N GLY A 195 12.93 6.77 -13.08
CA GLY A 195 11.71 6.96 -13.85
C GLY A 195 11.56 5.96 -14.98
N ARG A 196 12.62 5.74 -15.78
CA ARG A 196 12.66 4.69 -16.82
C ARG A 196 12.41 3.30 -16.23
N ALA A 197 13.01 2.99 -15.07
CA ALA A 197 12.82 1.68 -14.42
C ALA A 197 11.41 1.49 -13.87
N ILE A 198 10.79 2.53 -13.31
CA ILE A 198 9.42 2.47 -12.78
C ILE A 198 8.42 2.35 -13.93
N LEU A 199 8.55 3.22 -14.95
CA LEU A 199 7.63 3.31 -16.09
C LEU A 199 7.83 2.23 -17.16
N SER A 200 8.87 1.41 -17.06
CA SER A 200 9.15 0.35 -18.02
C SER A 200 8.00 -0.66 -18.10
N THR A 201 7.49 -0.89 -19.31
CA THR A 201 6.49 -1.88 -19.66
C THR A 201 7.09 -3.18 -20.18
N GLN A 202 8.42 -3.28 -20.19
CA GLN A 202 9.11 -4.48 -20.65
C GLN A 202 8.78 -5.65 -19.73
N ARG A 203 8.38 -6.75 -20.37
CA ARG A 203 8.08 -7.97 -19.64
C ARG A 203 9.35 -8.44 -18.97
N PRO A 204 9.27 -8.74 -17.68
CA PRO A 204 10.38 -9.38 -17.06
C PRO A 204 10.59 -10.77 -17.74
N SER A 205 11.82 -11.09 -18.18
CA SER A 205 12.28 -12.38 -18.74
C SER A 205 11.82 -13.63 -17.97
N ASP A 206 11.72 -14.75 -18.69
CA ASP A 206 11.00 -15.96 -18.33
C ASP A 206 11.07 -16.38 -16.84
N GLY A 207 9.90 -16.38 -16.19
CA GLY A 207 9.72 -16.87 -14.81
C GLY A 207 9.18 -15.84 -13.80
N ALA A 208 8.84 -14.61 -14.21
CA ALA A 208 8.07 -13.69 -13.38
C ALA A 208 6.58 -14.01 -13.44
N LEU A 209 5.94 -14.07 -12.27
CA LEU A 209 4.49 -14.23 -12.15
C LEU A 209 3.79 -12.93 -12.54
N THR A 210 3.65 -12.69 -13.84
CA THR A 210 3.13 -11.44 -14.41
C THR A 210 1.71 -11.13 -13.95
N CYS A 211 0.88 -12.15 -13.74
CA CYS A 211 -0.49 -11.99 -13.23
C CYS A 211 -0.57 -11.31 -11.84
N LEU A 212 0.50 -11.39 -11.03
CA LEU A 212 0.53 -10.73 -9.72
C LEU A 212 0.50 -9.20 -9.84
N HIS A 213 1.04 -8.65 -10.94
CA HIS A 213 1.05 -7.21 -11.17
C HIS A 213 -0.37 -6.68 -11.36
N GLY A 214 -1.18 -7.36 -12.19
CA GLY A 214 -2.60 -7.04 -12.35
C GLY A 214 -3.39 -7.19 -11.04
N MET A 215 -3.17 -8.28 -10.30
CA MET A 215 -3.85 -8.50 -9.01
C MET A 215 -3.55 -7.39 -7.99
N ARG A 216 -2.29 -6.95 -7.89
CA ARG A 216 -1.90 -5.82 -7.02
C ARG A 216 -2.58 -4.52 -7.40
N PHE A 217 -2.54 -4.19 -8.69
CA PHE A 217 -3.09 -2.93 -9.19
C PHE A 217 -4.61 -2.85 -8.95
N LEU A 218 -5.35 -3.91 -9.34
CA LEU A 218 -6.79 -3.98 -9.13
C LEU A 218 -7.17 -3.95 -7.65
N SER A 219 -6.36 -4.58 -6.78
CA SER A 219 -6.61 -4.55 -5.33
C SER A 219 -6.42 -3.16 -4.73
N VAL A 220 -5.41 -2.37 -5.15
CA VAL A 220 -5.26 -0.98 -4.69
C VAL A 220 -6.43 -0.12 -5.18
N LEU A 221 -6.85 -0.28 -6.44
CA LEU A 221 -8.02 0.44 -6.95
C LEU A 221 -9.27 0.11 -6.13
N TRP A 222 -9.45 -1.16 -5.74
CA TRP A 222 -10.55 -1.56 -4.87
C TRP A 222 -10.46 -0.92 -3.48
N VAL A 223 -9.27 -0.85 -2.86
CA VAL A 223 -9.06 -0.10 -1.60
C VAL A 223 -9.46 1.38 -1.76
N ILE A 224 -9.03 2.03 -2.83
CA ILE A 224 -9.32 3.44 -3.11
C ILE A 224 -10.83 3.65 -3.26
N MET A 225 -11.55 2.74 -3.92
CA MET A 225 -13.02 2.79 -4.03
C MET A 225 -13.68 2.79 -2.65
N VAL A 226 -13.29 1.87 -1.77
CA VAL A 226 -13.86 1.74 -0.41
C VAL A 226 -13.61 3.00 0.41
N HIS A 227 -12.38 3.49 0.41
CA HIS A 227 -12.03 4.71 1.15
C HIS A 227 -12.72 5.95 0.57
N THR A 228 -13.02 5.97 -0.73
CA THR A 228 -13.83 7.03 -1.35
C THR A 228 -15.23 7.01 -0.76
N TYR A 229 -15.91 5.86 -0.72
CA TYR A 229 -17.24 5.74 -0.11
C TYR A 229 -17.24 6.18 1.36
N LEU A 230 -16.27 5.71 2.16
CA LEU A 230 -16.14 6.09 3.57
C LEU A 230 -15.94 7.60 3.75
N THR A 231 -15.11 8.21 2.91
CA THR A 231 -14.85 9.65 2.95
C THR A 231 -16.09 10.44 2.56
N VAL A 232 -16.80 10.04 1.51
CA VAL A 232 -17.99 10.76 1.02
C VAL A 232 -19.14 10.66 2.02
N TRP A 233 -19.38 9.51 2.66
CA TRP A 233 -20.41 9.41 3.71
C TRP A 233 -20.17 10.33 4.89
N TYR A 234 -18.90 10.59 5.18
CA TYR A 234 -18.54 11.46 6.29
C TYR A 234 -18.89 12.93 6.02
N ILE A 235 -18.70 13.39 4.78
CA ILE A 235 -18.94 14.77 4.34
C ILE A 235 -20.32 15.00 3.72
N ALA A 236 -21.14 13.96 3.57
CA ALA A 236 -22.45 14.05 2.96
C ALA A 236 -23.51 14.72 3.86
N ASP A 237 -24.40 15.52 3.27
CA ASP A 237 -25.52 16.15 3.99
C ASP A 237 -26.70 15.18 4.18
N ASN A 238 -26.99 14.37 3.16
CA ASN A 238 -28.09 13.43 3.06
C ASN A 238 -27.73 12.05 3.66
N LYS A 239 -27.41 12.02 4.96
CA LYS A 239 -26.96 10.79 5.63
C LYS A 239 -27.91 9.60 5.50
N THR A 240 -29.21 9.82 5.29
CA THR A 240 -30.20 8.74 5.04
C THR A 240 -29.97 8.01 3.72
N MET A 241 -29.39 8.66 2.70
CA MET A 241 -29.05 8.03 1.43
C MET A 241 -27.94 6.99 1.55
N ARG A 242 -27.19 7.01 2.66
CA ARG A 242 -26.25 5.94 3.01
C ARG A 242 -27.00 4.62 3.17
N GLU A 243 -28.05 4.58 4.00
CA GLU A 243 -28.83 3.35 4.23
C GLU A 243 -29.44 2.80 2.94
N VAL A 244 -29.93 3.68 2.05
CA VAL A 244 -30.47 3.29 0.74
C VAL A 244 -29.37 2.69 -0.13
N THR A 245 -28.19 3.31 -0.16
CA THR A 245 -27.03 2.79 -0.90
C THR A 245 -26.57 1.45 -0.32
N GLU A 246 -26.53 1.31 1.00
CA GLU A 246 -26.08 0.10 1.70
C GLU A 246 -27.00 -1.10 1.48
N ARG A 247 -28.28 -0.88 1.19
CA ARG A 247 -29.24 -1.94 0.83
C ARG A 247 -29.02 -2.50 -0.59
N ASN A 248 -28.28 -1.81 -1.45
CA ASN A 248 -28.05 -2.28 -2.81
C ASN A 248 -27.13 -3.50 -2.81
N PHE A 249 -27.47 -4.52 -3.61
CA PHE A 249 -26.66 -5.73 -3.72
C PHE A 249 -25.18 -5.46 -4.10
N LEU A 250 -24.93 -4.51 -5.01
CA LEU A 250 -23.56 -4.16 -5.42
C LEU A 250 -22.75 -3.52 -4.30
N TYR A 251 -23.39 -2.94 -3.29
CA TYR A 251 -22.70 -2.35 -2.16
C TYR A 251 -21.97 -3.40 -1.29
N GLN A 252 -22.34 -4.68 -1.38
CA GLN A 252 -21.59 -5.75 -0.71
C GLN A 252 -20.12 -5.80 -1.16
N SER A 253 -19.83 -5.39 -2.40
CA SER A 253 -18.45 -5.25 -2.89
C SER A 253 -17.65 -4.16 -2.15
N VAL A 254 -18.32 -3.19 -1.53
CA VAL A 254 -17.72 -2.14 -0.69
C VAL A 254 -17.73 -2.54 0.78
N GLY A 255 -18.87 -3.02 1.29
CA GLY A 255 -19.01 -3.43 2.70
C GLY A 255 -18.09 -4.59 3.08
N ASN A 256 -17.97 -5.61 2.22
CA ASN A 256 -17.09 -6.77 2.45
C ASN A 256 -15.70 -6.60 1.82
N ALA A 257 -15.30 -5.39 1.45
CA ALA A 257 -14.08 -5.17 0.69
C ALA A 257 -12.78 -5.47 1.45
N SER A 258 -12.82 -5.87 2.73
CA SER A 258 -11.59 -6.19 3.49
C SER A 258 -10.71 -7.25 2.83
N TYR A 259 -11.28 -8.10 1.97
CA TYR A 259 -10.55 -9.09 1.16
C TYR A 259 -9.63 -8.49 0.09
N CYS A 260 -9.81 -7.22 -0.31
CA CYS A 260 -8.85 -6.55 -1.20
C CYS A 260 -7.44 -6.50 -0.58
N VAL A 261 -7.38 -6.36 0.74
CA VAL A 261 -6.13 -6.33 1.50
C VAL A 261 -5.52 -7.74 1.62
N ASP A 262 -6.36 -8.76 1.76
CA ASP A 262 -5.95 -10.16 1.83
C ASP A 262 -5.22 -10.62 0.55
N THR A 263 -5.57 -10.04 -0.60
CA THR A 263 -4.82 -10.25 -1.85
C THR A 263 -3.37 -9.83 -1.71
N PHE A 264 -3.07 -8.73 -1.03
CA PHE A 264 -1.69 -8.32 -0.81
C PHE A 264 -0.96 -9.26 0.15
N PHE A 265 -1.61 -9.71 1.23
CA PHE A 265 -1.03 -10.70 2.14
C PHE A 265 -0.66 -12.00 1.41
N PHE A 266 -1.56 -12.51 0.55
CA PHE A 266 -1.28 -13.67 -0.30
C PHE A 266 -0.06 -13.45 -1.20
N ILE A 267 -0.02 -12.31 -1.91
CA ILE A 267 1.09 -12.00 -2.82
C ILE A 267 2.41 -11.82 -2.06
N SER A 268 2.39 -11.20 -0.88
CA SER A 268 3.55 -11.05 0.00
C SER A 268 4.12 -12.40 0.42
N GLY A 269 3.28 -13.33 0.89
CA GLY A 269 3.71 -14.68 1.28
C GLY A 269 4.28 -15.48 0.10
N LEU A 270 3.62 -15.40 -1.06
CA LEU A 270 4.07 -16.08 -2.28
C LEU A 270 5.44 -15.60 -2.73
N LEU A 271 5.61 -14.29 -2.88
CA LEU A 271 6.87 -13.71 -3.37
C LEU A 271 8.00 -13.95 -2.38
N VAL A 272 7.77 -13.77 -1.08
CA VAL A 272 8.81 -14.02 -0.07
C VAL A 272 9.34 -15.45 -0.16
N THR A 273 8.46 -16.44 -0.30
CA THR A 273 8.89 -17.84 -0.45
C THR A 273 9.63 -18.08 -1.76
N VAL A 274 9.12 -17.59 -2.90
CA VAL A 274 9.76 -17.80 -4.21
C VAL A 274 11.15 -17.16 -4.27
N LEU A 275 11.27 -15.91 -3.81
CA LEU A 275 12.54 -15.18 -3.81
C LEU A 275 13.55 -15.84 -2.86
N PHE A 276 13.11 -16.27 -1.67
CA PHE A 276 13.94 -16.97 -0.70
C PHE A 276 14.50 -18.28 -1.28
N LEU A 277 13.63 -19.15 -1.80
CA LEU A 277 14.06 -20.45 -2.34
C LEU A 277 14.99 -20.30 -3.56
N ARG A 278 14.72 -19.33 -4.44
CA ARG A 278 15.63 -19.00 -5.56
C ARG A 278 17.00 -18.51 -5.07
N SER A 279 17.05 -17.77 -3.96
CA SER A 279 18.30 -17.33 -3.36
C SER A 279 19.13 -18.51 -2.84
N GLU A 280 18.47 -19.50 -2.22
CA GLU A 280 19.10 -20.73 -1.72
C GLU A 280 19.59 -21.61 -2.88
N ASP A 281 18.82 -21.77 -3.95
CA ASP A 281 19.25 -22.49 -5.16
C ASP A 281 20.53 -21.89 -5.77
N LYS A 282 20.63 -20.56 -5.82
CA LYS A 282 21.82 -19.85 -6.31
C LYS A 282 23.02 -20.08 -5.39
N LYS A 283 22.83 -20.09 -4.07
CA LYS A 283 23.89 -20.42 -3.10
C LYS A 283 24.37 -21.85 -3.27
N ALA A 284 23.46 -22.81 -3.42
CA ALA A 284 23.78 -24.22 -3.62
C ALA A 284 24.59 -24.46 -4.90
N LYS A 285 24.23 -23.81 -6.02
CA LYS A 285 24.99 -23.89 -7.28
C LYS A 285 26.43 -23.39 -7.12
N ARG A 286 26.62 -22.22 -6.50
CA ARG A 286 27.96 -21.65 -6.26
C ARG A 286 28.82 -22.50 -5.33
N ARG A 287 28.21 -23.14 -4.33
CA ARG A 287 28.91 -24.10 -3.46
C ARG A 287 29.47 -25.25 -4.29
N ASN A 288 28.66 -25.84 -5.16
CA ASN A 288 29.07 -26.97 -6.01
C ASN A 288 30.16 -26.58 -7.03
N GLU A 289 30.20 -25.32 -7.48
CA GLU A 289 31.25 -24.80 -8.37
C GLU A 289 32.61 -24.62 -7.67
N LYS A 290 32.64 -24.42 -6.35
CA LYS A 290 33.88 -24.22 -5.57
C LYS A 290 34.56 -25.53 -5.10
N LEU A 291 33.96 -26.71 -5.28
CA LEU A 291 34.59 -27.99 -4.89
C LEU A 291 35.69 -28.43 -5.88
N PRO A 292 36.81 -29.01 -5.38
CA PRO A 292 37.88 -29.55 -6.23
C PRO A 292 37.38 -30.71 -7.13
N PRO A 293 38.02 -30.94 -8.30
CA PRO A 293 37.51 -31.84 -9.34
C PRO A 293 37.43 -33.33 -8.97
N SER A 294 38.00 -33.77 -7.84
CA SER A 294 37.97 -35.19 -7.41
C SER A 294 36.62 -35.66 -6.84
N ASP A 295 35.70 -34.74 -6.48
CA ASP A 295 34.37 -35.06 -5.92
C ASP A 295 33.20 -34.67 -6.85
N LYS A 296 33.48 -34.47 -8.15
CA LYS A 296 32.41 -34.22 -9.12
C LYS A 296 31.76 -35.55 -9.50
N ASP A 297 30.59 -35.83 -8.94
CA ASP A 297 29.70 -36.90 -9.42
C ASP A 297 29.44 -36.73 -10.93
N ILE A 298 30.00 -37.62 -11.74
CA ILE A 298 30.00 -37.57 -13.22
C ILE A 298 28.59 -37.79 -13.84
N ASN A 299 27.55 -38.06 -13.07
CA ASN A 299 26.21 -38.36 -13.60
C ASN A 299 25.15 -37.30 -13.30
N LYS A 300 25.32 -36.10 -13.84
CA LYS A 300 24.17 -35.20 -14.11
C LYS A 300 24.37 -34.46 -15.43
N ASN A 301 23.81 -35.05 -16.50
CA ASN A 301 23.48 -34.32 -17.73
C ASN A 301 22.55 -33.15 -17.37
N ILE A 302 23.12 -31.95 -17.25
CA ILE A 302 22.38 -30.70 -17.09
C ILE A 302 22.26 -30.09 -18.48
N ASN A 303 21.10 -30.28 -19.09
CA ASN A 303 20.68 -29.52 -20.27
C ASN A 303 20.79 -28.03 -19.95
N GLY A 304 21.57 -27.34 -20.78
CA GLY A 304 21.83 -25.91 -20.68
C GLY A 304 20.55 -25.10 -20.86
N TYR A 305 20.21 -24.31 -19.85
CA TYR A 305 19.44 -23.09 -19.99
C TYR A 305 20.08 -22.03 -19.09
N THR A 306 20.75 -21.08 -19.75
CA THR A 306 21.37 -19.89 -19.17
C THR A 306 20.31 -18.85 -18.86
N ASN A 307 20.05 -18.56 -17.59
CA ASN A 307 19.16 -17.47 -17.18
C ASN A 307 19.95 -16.38 -16.46
N SER A 308 20.22 -15.28 -17.16
CA SER A 308 20.64 -13.99 -16.60
C SER A 308 19.55 -12.95 -16.80
N SER A 309 19.52 -11.97 -15.89
CA SER A 309 18.76 -10.70 -15.94
C SER A 309 17.23 -10.77 -15.85
N LEU A 310 16.84 -10.91 -14.58
CA LEU A 310 15.58 -10.73 -13.86
C LEU A 310 15.28 -9.41 -13.10
N SER A 311 15.37 -8.22 -13.70
CA SER A 311 15.16 -6.94 -13.00
C SER A 311 13.68 -6.61 -12.70
N VAL A 312 13.17 -7.02 -11.54
CA VAL A 312 12.45 -6.13 -10.58
C VAL A 312 12.72 -6.63 -9.16
N SER A 313 13.54 -5.88 -8.42
CA SER A 313 13.84 -6.04 -6.99
C SER A 313 14.61 -7.29 -6.51
N GLU A 314 15.19 -8.09 -7.40
CA GLU A 314 15.99 -9.26 -7.01
C GLU A 314 17.50 -9.04 -7.26
N ILE A 315 18.30 -9.50 -6.30
CA ILE A 315 19.78 -9.61 -6.31
C ILE A 315 20.54 -8.30 -6.03
N SER A 316 20.69 -8.00 -4.75
CA SER A 316 22.01 -7.81 -4.16
C SER A 316 21.88 -8.16 -2.68
N GLN A 317 22.09 -9.43 -2.38
CA GLN A 317 22.19 -9.97 -1.03
C GLN A 317 23.58 -10.60 -0.86
N GLN A 318 24.55 -10.08 -1.63
CA GLN A 318 25.65 -10.87 -2.17
C GLN A 318 27.03 -10.48 -1.64
N SER A 319 27.15 -9.52 -0.72
CA SER A 319 28.44 -9.16 -0.10
C SER A 319 28.59 -9.47 1.39
N PHE A 320 27.55 -9.92 2.11
CA PHE A 320 27.63 -9.99 3.58
C PHE A 320 27.58 -11.38 4.22
N TYR A 321 27.49 -12.46 3.42
CA TYR A 321 27.32 -13.80 3.98
C TYR A 321 28.15 -14.84 3.22
N GLU A 322 29.46 -14.79 3.46
CA GLU A 322 30.30 -15.98 3.49
C GLU A 322 30.74 -16.16 4.93
N ASP A 323 29.98 -16.93 5.72
CA ASP A 323 30.57 -18.02 6.50
C ASP A 323 29.51 -18.86 7.20
N ILE A 324 29.86 -20.13 7.44
CA ILE A 324 29.13 -21.14 8.21
C ILE A 324 27.99 -21.81 7.45
N LEU A 325 28.26 -22.96 6.81
CA LEU A 325 27.49 -24.21 6.95
C LEU A 325 28.22 -25.37 6.24
N ASP A 326 29.37 -25.74 6.81
CA ASP A 326 29.95 -27.07 6.67
C ASP A 326 29.67 -27.84 7.95
N LYS A 327 28.73 -28.79 7.90
CA LYS A 327 28.76 -30.09 8.59
C LYS A 327 27.49 -30.90 8.29
N PRO A 328 27.59 -32.24 8.33
CA PRO A 328 26.56 -33.16 7.88
C PRO A 328 25.26 -33.01 8.67
N LYS A 329 24.15 -33.47 8.06
CA LYS A 329 22.79 -33.50 8.64
C LYS A 329 22.78 -34.22 9.99
N THR A 330 23.00 -33.50 11.09
CA THR A 330 22.71 -33.98 12.44
C THR A 330 21.33 -33.49 12.87
N ASN A 331 20.49 -34.39 13.35
CA ASN A 331 19.08 -34.17 13.68
C ASN A 331 18.82 -33.30 14.95
N LYS A 332 19.84 -32.60 15.48
CA LYS A 332 19.73 -31.75 16.68
C LYS A 332 20.10 -30.31 16.34
N PHE A 333 19.26 -29.36 16.73
CA PHE A 333 19.56 -27.92 16.64
C PHE A 333 20.81 -27.62 17.45
N THR A 334 21.90 -27.27 16.78
CA THR A 334 23.13 -26.84 17.47
C THR A 334 23.05 -25.33 17.73
N ILE A 335 23.57 -24.84 18.87
CA ILE A 335 23.55 -23.41 19.25
C ILE A 335 24.17 -22.52 18.15
N THR A 336 25.20 -23.02 17.47
CA THR A 336 25.84 -22.36 16.32
C THR A 336 24.91 -22.20 15.11
N GLU A 337 24.02 -23.16 14.87
CA GLU A 337 23.03 -23.10 13.78
C GLU A 337 21.93 -22.08 14.08
N VAL A 338 21.46 -22.04 15.34
CA VAL A 338 20.49 -21.03 15.79
C VAL A 338 21.06 -19.63 15.64
N SER A 339 22.34 -19.43 15.99
CA SER A 339 23.05 -18.16 15.76
C SER A 339 23.11 -17.78 14.28
N GLY A 340 23.39 -18.72 13.38
CA GLY A 340 23.40 -18.48 11.93
C GLY A 340 22.03 -18.13 11.34
N ILE A 341 20.97 -18.84 11.77
CA ILE A 341 19.58 -18.55 11.43
C ILE A 341 19.21 -17.14 11.91
N PHE A 342 19.56 -16.80 13.15
CA PHE A 342 19.27 -15.49 13.73
C PHE A 342 19.95 -14.34 12.98
N LYS A 343 21.23 -14.50 12.60
CA LYS A 343 21.93 -13.52 11.75
C LYS A 343 21.25 -13.34 10.39
N SER A 344 20.87 -14.44 9.74
CA SER A 344 20.17 -14.40 8.45
C SER A 344 18.81 -13.71 8.55
N PHE A 345 18.08 -14.00 9.64
CA PHE A 345 16.81 -13.36 9.96
C PHE A 345 16.96 -11.84 10.13
N LEU A 346 17.93 -11.38 10.93
CA LEU A 346 18.16 -9.95 11.16
C LEU A 346 18.46 -9.18 9.88
N VAL A 347 19.18 -9.79 8.93
CA VAL A 347 19.54 -9.15 7.66
C VAL A 347 18.36 -9.07 6.71
N LEU A 348 17.59 -10.14 6.62
CA LEU A 348 16.36 -10.16 5.82
C LEU A 348 15.37 -9.12 6.35
N LEU A 349 15.25 -9.03 7.68
CA LEU A 349 14.40 -8.04 8.34
C LEU A 349 14.90 -6.61 8.11
N SER A 350 16.20 -6.34 8.33
CA SER A 350 16.77 -5.00 8.16
C SER A 350 16.67 -4.52 6.71
N TYR A 351 16.89 -5.40 5.73
CA TYR A 351 16.72 -5.08 4.31
C TYR A 351 15.29 -4.63 4.01
N ARG A 352 14.27 -5.31 4.57
CA ARG A 352 12.88 -4.92 4.39
C ARG A 352 12.57 -3.57 5.04
N LEU A 353 13.03 -3.35 6.26
CA LEU A 353 12.80 -2.09 6.99
C LEU A 353 13.45 -0.91 6.25
N VAL A 354 14.72 -1.02 5.86
CA VAL A 354 15.42 0.05 5.14
C VAL A 354 14.76 0.35 3.79
N ARG A 355 14.15 -0.64 3.13
CA ARG A 355 13.42 -0.44 1.88
C ARG A 355 12.11 0.33 2.07
N LEU A 356 11.30 -0.02 3.07
CA LEU A 356 9.92 0.47 3.21
C LEU A 356 9.83 1.74 4.07
N THR A 357 10.59 1.80 5.16
CA THR A 357 10.48 2.85 6.17
C THR A 357 10.71 4.28 5.64
N PRO A 358 11.64 4.57 4.71
CA PRO A 358 11.87 5.95 4.27
C PRO A 358 10.63 6.62 3.65
N ALA A 359 9.96 5.94 2.72
CA ALA A 359 8.74 6.44 2.11
C ALA A 359 7.60 6.55 3.15
N TYR A 360 7.50 5.56 4.05
CA TYR A 360 6.47 5.56 5.09
C TYR A 360 6.64 6.71 6.09
N ALA A 361 7.86 6.94 6.57
CA ALA A 361 8.17 8.03 7.51
C ALA A 361 7.88 9.41 6.90
N PHE A 362 8.20 9.61 5.62
CA PHE A 362 7.86 10.84 4.91
C PHE A 362 6.34 11.05 4.84
N VAL A 363 5.58 10.02 4.48
CA VAL A 363 4.11 10.10 4.40
C VAL A 363 3.48 10.36 5.77
N ILE A 364 4.01 9.81 6.87
CA ILE A 364 3.55 10.13 8.23
C ILE A 364 3.64 11.63 8.51
N GLY A 365 4.79 12.25 8.18
CA GLY A 365 4.98 13.69 8.35
C GLY A 365 4.06 14.53 7.47
N VAL A 366 3.88 14.15 6.20
CA VAL A 366 2.94 14.80 5.28
C VAL A 366 1.50 14.69 5.79
N ASN A 367 1.09 13.51 6.27
CA ASN A 367 -0.26 13.27 6.77
C ASN A 367 -0.55 14.11 8.01
N GLU A 368 0.38 14.16 8.98
CA GLU A 368 0.22 14.99 10.16
C GLU A 368 0.03 16.47 9.80
N LEU A 369 0.90 17.02 8.95
CA LEU A 369 0.85 18.42 8.53
C LEU A 369 -0.43 18.73 7.74
N ALA A 370 -0.81 17.86 6.81
CA ALA A 370 -2.03 17.99 6.03
C ALA A 370 -3.28 18.01 6.93
N LEU A 371 -3.34 17.14 7.93
CA LEU A 371 -4.50 17.04 8.82
C LEU A 371 -4.53 18.15 9.88
N ARG A 372 -3.37 18.63 10.35
CA ARG A 372 -3.29 19.86 11.17
C ARG A 372 -3.76 21.08 10.38
N TYR A 373 -3.30 21.23 9.14
CA TYR A 373 -3.72 22.33 8.27
C TYR A 373 -5.21 22.29 8.00
N THR A 374 -5.72 21.17 7.50
CA THR A 374 -7.14 21.03 7.18
C THR A 374 -8.01 21.21 8.41
N HIS A 375 -7.71 20.60 9.56
CA HIS A 375 -8.48 20.83 10.80
C HIS A 375 -8.56 22.33 11.14
N ASN A 376 -7.48 23.08 10.94
CA ASN A 376 -7.45 24.51 11.21
C ASN A 376 -8.32 25.32 10.24
N THR A 377 -8.36 24.96 8.95
CA THR A 377 -9.01 25.74 7.89
C THR A 377 -10.41 25.25 7.52
N THR A 378 -10.76 24.01 7.83
CA THR A 378 -12.00 23.38 7.42
C THR A 378 -13.16 23.72 8.34
N VAL A 379 -14.37 23.73 7.76
CA VAL A 379 -15.63 23.74 8.52
C VAL A 379 -16.00 22.35 9.05
N PHE A 380 -15.45 21.29 8.46
CA PHE A 380 -15.66 19.92 8.91
C PHE A 380 -14.83 19.63 10.16
N GLU A 381 -15.14 18.55 10.85
CA GLU A 381 -14.25 17.96 11.84
C GLU A 381 -13.72 16.68 11.23
N PRO A 382 -12.41 16.41 11.17
CA PRO A 382 -11.91 15.14 10.63
C PRO A 382 -12.41 13.94 11.44
N ALA A 383 -12.84 12.86 10.78
CA ALA A 383 -13.22 11.62 11.44
C ALA A 383 -12.06 10.95 12.19
N ILE A 384 -10.83 11.24 11.76
CA ILE A 384 -9.59 10.69 12.29
C ILE A 384 -8.77 11.82 12.93
N PHE A 385 -8.38 11.64 14.18
CA PHE A 385 -7.63 12.63 14.96
C PHE A 385 -6.11 12.52 14.75
N ASP A 386 -5.66 12.26 13.52
CA ASP A 386 -4.23 12.12 13.20
C ASP A 386 -3.43 13.39 13.52
N HIS A 387 -4.05 14.56 13.44
CA HIS A 387 -3.43 15.84 13.83
C HIS A 387 -3.01 15.89 15.32
N ILE A 388 -3.55 15.00 16.15
CA ILE A 388 -3.20 14.81 17.57
C ILE A 388 -2.41 13.51 17.76
N ASN A 389 -2.90 12.41 17.19
CA ASN A 389 -2.36 11.07 17.42
C ASN A 389 -0.97 10.89 16.80
N CYS A 390 -0.73 11.41 15.60
CA CYS A 390 0.56 11.26 14.95
C CYS A 390 1.68 11.97 15.70
N ASP A 391 1.40 13.09 16.37
CA ASP A 391 2.37 13.78 17.21
C ASP A 391 2.91 12.88 18.34
N LYS A 392 2.01 12.10 18.97
CA LYS A 392 2.32 11.27 20.13
C LYS A 392 2.81 9.87 19.76
N PHE A 393 2.31 9.31 18.66
CA PHE A 393 2.38 7.87 18.39
C PHE A 393 3.03 7.51 17.04
N TRP A 394 3.59 8.46 16.30
CA TRP A 394 4.29 8.19 15.02
C TRP A 394 5.35 7.09 15.11
N TRP A 395 6.04 6.96 16.25
CA TRP A 395 7.08 5.95 16.46
C TRP A 395 6.53 4.52 16.43
N ARG A 396 5.25 4.30 16.81
CA ARG A 396 4.58 2.99 16.74
C ARG A 396 4.43 2.52 15.29
N ASN A 397 4.21 3.47 14.37
CA ASN A 397 4.10 3.21 12.94
C ASN A 397 5.45 2.81 12.34
N VAL A 398 6.53 3.53 12.69
CA VAL A 398 7.90 3.22 12.21
C VAL A 398 8.36 1.84 12.70
N LEU A 399 7.94 1.42 13.89
CA LEU A 399 8.20 0.09 14.44
C LEU A 399 7.25 -1.00 13.92
N TYR A 400 6.23 -0.67 13.10
CA TYR A 400 5.23 -1.61 12.59
C TYR A 400 4.46 -2.37 13.69
N ILE A 401 4.14 -1.68 14.80
CA ILE A 401 3.41 -2.23 15.97
C ILE A 401 2.13 -1.47 16.29
N ASN A 402 1.72 -0.53 15.43
CA ASN A 402 0.57 0.34 15.69
C ASN A 402 -0.77 -0.42 15.81
N ASN A 403 -0.89 -1.61 15.22
CA ASN A 403 -2.05 -2.50 15.30
C ASN A 403 -2.20 -3.25 16.66
N PHE A 404 -1.20 -3.19 17.54
CA PHE A 404 -1.34 -3.74 18.90
C PHE A 404 -2.02 -2.79 19.89
N PHE A 405 -2.25 -1.55 19.47
CA PHE A 405 -2.86 -0.50 20.28
C PHE A 405 -4.29 -0.22 19.79
N PRO A 406 -5.14 0.41 20.62
CA PRO A 406 -6.52 0.74 20.23
C PRO A 406 -6.57 1.71 19.03
N GLN A 407 -7.58 1.55 18.17
CA GLN A 407 -7.80 2.35 16.96
C GLN A 407 -7.76 3.86 17.24
N ARG A 408 -8.33 4.29 18.37
CA ARG A 408 -8.41 5.70 18.76
C ARG A 408 -7.04 6.36 18.97
N GLU A 409 -6.00 5.59 19.23
CA GLU A 409 -4.63 6.06 19.42
C GLU A 409 -3.74 5.87 18.18
N MET A 410 -4.26 5.25 17.12
CA MET A 410 -3.46 5.02 15.92
C MET A 410 -3.19 6.33 15.18
N CYS A 411 -1.95 6.49 14.72
CA CYS A 411 -1.60 7.43 13.65
C CYS A 411 -1.81 6.72 12.31
N MET A 412 -2.51 7.35 11.37
CA MET A 412 -2.84 6.77 10.07
C MET A 412 -3.52 5.40 10.22
N VAL A 413 -4.81 5.39 10.56
CA VAL A 413 -5.54 4.15 10.88
C VAL A 413 -5.33 3.06 9.84
N TRP A 414 -5.34 3.37 8.53
CA TRP A 414 -5.12 2.39 7.45
C TRP A 414 -3.77 1.67 7.49
N SER A 415 -2.78 2.21 8.19
CA SER A 415 -1.45 1.62 8.28
C SER A 415 -1.38 0.30 9.07
N TRP A 416 -2.47 -0.13 9.72
CA TRP A 416 -2.58 -1.45 10.36
C TRP A 416 -2.16 -2.59 9.41
N TYR A 417 -2.46 -2.46 8.11
CA TYR A 417 -2.08 -3.42 7.09
C TYR A 417 -0.56 -3.57 6.98
N MET A 418 0.17 -2.45 6.98
CA MET A 418 1.63 -2.45 6.88
C MET A 418 2.28 -3.10 8.10
N ALA A 419 1.69 -2.91 9.28
CA ALA A 419 2.10 -3.59 10.49
C ALA A 419 1.91 -5.10 10.38
N ASN A 420 0.70 -5.55 9.99
CA ASN A 420 0.40 -6.97 9.79
C ASN A 420 1.32 -7.61 8.73
N ASP A 421 1.53 -6.98 7.57
CA ASP A 421 2.37 -7.50 6.49
C ASP A 421 3.84 -7.67 6.94
N THR A 422 4.35 -6.76 7.78
CA THR A 422 5.69 -6.88 8.37
C THR A 422 5.76 -7.95 9.45
N GLN A 423 4.73 -8.08 10.28
CA GLN A 423 4.61 -9.13 11.30
C GLN A 423 4.51 -10.53 10.66
N PHE A 424 3.73 -10.67 9.60
CA PHE A 424 3.64 -11.90 8.82
C PHE A 424 4.96 -12.24 8.15
N TYR A 425 5.71 -11.23 7.67
CA TYR A 425 7.05 -11.43 7.15
C TYR A 425 8.02 -11.99 8.19
N VAL A 426 7.97 -11.52 9.42
CA VAL A 426 8.78 -12.05 10.52
C VAL A 426 8.49 -13.54 10.73
N VAL A 427 7.21 -13.91 10.85
CA VAL A 427 6.80 -15.31 11.00
C VAL A 427 7.20 -16.14 9.77
N GLY A 428 6.98 -15.61 8.57
CA GLY A 428 7.27 -16.26 7.30
C GLY A 428 8.76 -16.56 7.10
N ILE A 429 9.66 -15.61 7.39
CA ILE A 429 11.11 -15.85 7.29
C ILE A 429 11.55 -16.94 8.28
N ILE A 430 11.05 -16.91 9.52
CA ILE A 430 11.42 -17.92 10.52
C ILE A 430 11.02 -19.31 10.01
N LEU A 431 9.80 -19.47 9.50
CA LEU A 431 9.34 -20.72 8.90
C LEU A 431 10.19 -21.13 7.69
N LEU A 432 10.56 -20.19 6.83
CA LEU A 432 11.40 -20.45 5.65
C LEU A 432 12.83 -20.88 6.02
N LEU A 433 13.48 -20.18 6.95
CA LEU A 433 14.82 -20.53 7.43
C LEU A 433 14.86 -21.93 8.05
N VAL A 434 13.83 -22.28 8.82
CA VAL A 434 13.68 -23.63 9.38
C VAL A 434 13.38 -24.67 8.29
N SER A 435 12.63 -24.30 7.26
CA SER A 435 12.24 -25.21 6.16
C SER A 435 13.41 -25.75 5.34
N VAL A 436 14.53 -25.01 5.27
CA VAL A 436 15.74 -25.41 4.51
C VAL A 436 16.31 -26.72 5.03
N LYS A 437 16.34 -26.88 6.37
CA LYS A 437 16.86 -28.10 7.02
C LYS A 437 15.76 -29.05 7.46
N HIS A 438 14.65 -28.52 7.98
CA HIS A 438 13.59 -29.28 8.61
C HIS A 438 12.22 -28.97 7.99
N LEU A 439 12.06 -29.33 6.70
CA LEU A 439 10.83 -29.08 5.94
C LEU A 439 9.56 -29.61 6.63
N LYS A 440 9.59 -30.86 7.14
CA LYS A 440 8.44 -31.47 7.84
C LYS A 440 8.01 -30.65 9.06
N PHE A 441 8.98 -30.23 9.87
CA PHE A 441 8.71 -29.42 11.06
C PHE A 441 8.13 -28.06 10.66
N ALA A 442 8.74 -27.37 9.68
CA ALA A 442 8.22 -26.09 9.20
C ALA A 442 6.79 -26.18 8.66
N THR A 443 6.44 -27.23 7.91
CA THR A 443 5.08 -27.45 7.42
C THR A 443 4.10 -27.72 8.56
N ILE A 444 4.48 -28.52 9.56
CA ILE A 444 3.64 -28.75 10.75
C ILE A 444 3.44 -27.44 11.51
N SER A 445 4.49 -26.67 11.75
CA SER A 445 4.39 -25.35 12.40
C SER A 445 3.48 -24.39 11.64
N LEU A 446 3.56 -24.36 10.30
CA LEU A 446 2.65 -23.55 9.48
C LEU A 446 1.19 -23.95 9.68
N MET A 447 0.88 -25.26 9.68
CA MET A 447 -0.48 -25.76 9.90
C MET A 447 -0.97 -25.46 11.32
N VAL A 448 -0.10 -25.55 12.32
CA VAL A 448 -0.43 -25.18 13.71
C VAL A 448 -0.73 -23.68 13.82
N VAL A 449 0.07 -22.81 13.20
CA VAL A 449 -0.19 -21.37 13.18
C VAL A 449 -1.54 -21.06 12.51
N MET A 450 -1.83 -21.69 11.37
CA MET A 450 -3.12 -21.55 10.68
C MET A 450 -4.30 -21.99 11.57
N ALA A 451 -4.21 -23.18 12.16
CA ALA A 451 -5.28 -23.69 13.03
C ALA A 451 -5.47 -22.81 14.27
N SER A 452 -4.37 -22.34 14.86
CA SER A 452 -4.42 -21.44 16.02
C SER A 452 -5.13 -20.12 15.68
N SER A 453 -4.86 -19.55 14.51
CA SER A 453 -5.53 -18.34 13.99
C SER A 453 -7.05 -18.54 13.87
N TRP A 454 -7.50 -19.67 13.30
CA TRP A 454 -8.92 -19.98 13.19
C TRP A 454 -9.58 -20.13 14.56
N VAL A 455 -8.97 -20.90 15.46
CA VAL A 455 -9.49 -21.13 16.81
C VAL A 455 -9.58 -19.82 17.59
N THR A 456 -8.54 -18.97 17.56
CA THR A 456 -8.58 -17.67 18.25
C THR A 456 -9.65 -16.75 17.68
N THR A 457 -9.82 -16.72 16.36
CA THR A 457 -10.80 -15.85 15.70
C THR A 457 -12.23 -16.31 16.00
N ILE A 458 -12.50 -17.62 15.95
CA ILE A 458 -13.80 -18.19 16.33
C ILE A 458 -14.09 -17.88 17.80
N TYR A 459 -13.12 -18.12 18.70
CA TYR A 459 -13.28 -17.86 20.13
C TYR A 459 -13.62 -16.39 20.41
N ILE A 460 -12.87 -15.44 19.83
CA ILE A 460 -13.10 -14.00 20.04
C ILE A 460 -14.47 -13.59 19.48
N SER A 461 -14.86 -14.10 18.31
CA SER A 461 -16.17 -13.81 17.69
C SER A 461 -17.33 -14.30 18.55
N LEU A 462 -17.25 -15.54 19.06
CA LEU A 462 -18.27 -16.11 19.93
C LEU A 462 -18.32 -15.44 21.31
N TRP A 463 -17.16 -15.09 21.88
CA TRP A 463 -17.08 -14.40 23.16
C TRP A 463 -17.82 -13.06 23.14
N HIS A 464 -17.70 -12.31 22.04
CA HIS A 464 -18.35 -11.02 21.87
C HIS A 464 -19.76 -11.10 21.26
N GLN A 465 -20.27 -12.31 20.98
CA GLN A 465 -21.57 -12.51 20.30
C GLN A 465 -21.68 -11.70 19.00
N TYR A 466 -20.59 -11.63 18.24
CA TYR A 466 -20.50 -10.76 17.07
C TYR A 466 -21.42 -11.24 15.94
N LYS A 467 -22.14 -10.29 15.33
CA LYS A 467 -22.94 -10.49 14.13
C LYS A 467 -22.38 -9.62 13.01
N ALA A 468 -21.84 -10.25 11.96
CA ALA A 468 -21.30 -9.50 10.83
C ALA A 468 -22.45 -8.80 10.08
N ARG A 469 -22.30 -7.50 9.82
CA ARG A 469 -23.26 -6.66 9.12
C ARG A 469 -22.57 -5.88 8.01
N ILE A 470 -23.25 -5.74 6.87
CA ILE A 470 -22.73 -4.99 5.71
C ILE A 470 -22.66 -3.47 5.99
N GLN A 471 -23.55 -2.96 6.85
CA GLN A 471 -23.67 -1.53 7.19
C GLN A 471 -22.58 -1.06 8.17
N GLU A 472 -22.07 -1.98 9.00
CA GLU A 472 -21.12 -1.69 10.08
C GLU A 472 -19.87 -2.59 9.99
N PRO A 473 -19.13 -2.58 8.87
CA PRO A 473 -18.06 -3.54 8.61
C PRO A 473 -16.85 -3.40 9.57
N PHE A 474 -16.81 -2.33 10.37
CA PHE A 474 -15.72 -2.01 11.30
C PHE A 474 -16.15 -1.99 12.77
N GLU A 475 -17.34 -2.49 13.13
CA GLU A 475 -17.80 -2.52 14.53
C GLU A 475 -16.79 -3.23 15.45
N MET A 476 -16.19 -4.31 14.95
CA MET A 476 -15.16 -5.09 15.65
C MET A 476 -13.75 -4.80 15.12
N PHE A 477 -13.42 -3.51 14.95
CA PHE A 477 -12.10 -3.10 14.44
C PHE A 477 -10.96 -3.59 15.34
N ASP A 478 -10.99 -3.20 16.63
CA ASP A 478 -9.94 -3.49 17.61
C ASP A 478 -9.76 -4.97 17.96
N PRO A 479 -10.82 -5.77 18.19
CA PRO A 479 -10.64 -7.17 18.62
C PRO A 479 -10.40 -8.16 17.47
N LEU A 480 -10.91 -7.88 16.26
CA LEU A 480 -10.91 -8.86 15.16
C LEU A 480 -10.28 -8.34 13.86
N TYR A 481 -10.53 -7.09 13.47
CA TYR A 481 -10.22 -6.63 12.11
C TYR A 481 -8.73 -6.38 11.88
N ASP A 482 -8.08 -5.62 12.76
CA ASP A 482 -6.71 -5.12 12.59
C ASP A 482 -5.64 -6.12 13.09
N LYS A 483 -6.06 -7.16 13.80
CA LYS A 483 -5.17 -8.08 14.51
C LYS A 483 -4.52 -9.14 13.60
N PRO A 484 -3.23 -9.44 13.79
CA PRO A 484 -2.49 -10.34 12.92
C PRO A 484 -3.00 -11.78 12.99
N TRP A 485 -3.41 -12.25 14.19
CA TRP A 485 -3.91 -13.60 14.39
C TRP A 485 -5.26 -13.88 13.71
N SER A 486 -5.98 -12.86 13.26
CA SER A 486 -7.24 -13.03 12.49
C SER A 486 -7.02 -13.00 10.98
N ARG A 487 -5.83 -12.57 10.52
CA ARG A 487 -5.57 -12.20 9.11
C ARG A 487 -4.39 -12.94 8.46
N ILE A 488 -3.68 -13.78 9.19
CA ILE A 488 -2.46 -14.47 8.70
C ILE A 488 -2.75 -15.53 7.63
N GLY A 489 -3.98 -16.02 7.52
CA GLY A 489 -4.38 -17.11 6.63
C GLY A 489 -3.94 -16.97 5.16
N PRO A 490 -4.38 -15.91 4.43
CA PRO A 490 -3.97 -15.66 3.04
C PRO A 490 -2.45 -15.66 2.85
N TYR A 491 -1.69 -15.10 3.80
CA TYR A 491 -0.23 -15.05 3.76
C TYR A 491 0.39 -16.46 3.74
N LEU A 492 -0.06 -17.34 4.64
CA LEU A 492 0.43 -18.73 4.72
C LEU A 492 0.05 -19.55 3.49
N ILE A 493 -1.15 -19.34 2.93
CA ILE A 493 -1.55 -19.95 1.65
C ILE A 493 -0.63 -19.46 0.53
N GLY A 494 -0.33 -18.16 0.50
CA GLY A 494 0.66 -17.59 -0.42
C GLY A 494 2.01 -18.28 -0.32
N MET A 495 2.51 -18.50 0.90
CA MET A 495 3.78 -19.21 1.12
C MET A 495 3.75 -20.64 0.57
N LEU A 496 2.67 -21.40 0.80
CA LEU A 496 2.50 -22.76 0.28
C LEU A 496 2.50 -22.79 -1.25
N VAL A 497 1.77 -21.87 -1.88
CA VAL A 497 1.74 -21.72 -3.35
C VAL A 497 3.11 -21.34 -3.87
N GLY A 498 3.82 -20.41 -3.22
CA GLY A 498 5.17 -20.02 -3.61
C GLY A 498 6.15 -21.20 -3.60
N TRP A 499 6.08 -22.04 -2.57
CA TRP A 499 6.88 -23.27 -2.49
C TRP A 499 6.51 -24.26 -3.60
N PHE A 500 5.21 -24.46 -3.83
CA PHE A 500 4.71 -25.36 -4.88
C PHE A 500 5.15 -24.93 -6.28
N LEU A 501 4.99 -23.65 -6.62
CA LEU A 501 5.38 -23.08 -7.91
C LEU A 501 6.89 -23.12 -8.13
N HIS A 502 7.67 -22.84 -7.08
CA HIS A 502 9.13 -22.95 -7.15
C HIS A 502 9.58 -24.38 -7.42
N LYS A 503 9.03 -25.36 -6.67
CA LYS A 503 9.39 -26.79 -6.83
C LYS A 503 9.02 -27.34 -8.21
N THR A 504 7.87 -26.92 -8.74
CA THR A 504 7.35 -27.40 -10.03
C THR A 504 7.87 -26.59 -11.22
N LYS A 505 8.58 -25.48 -11.00
CA LYS A 505 9.03 -24.53 -12.03
C LYS A 505 7.90 -24.08 -12.97
N CYS A 506 6.66 -24.06 -12.47
CA CYS A 506 5.43 -23.84 -13.25
C CYS A 506 5.23 -24.81 -14.44
N GLN A 507 5.86 -25.98 -14.43
CA GLN A 507 5.72 -27.02 -15.46
C GLN A 507 4.85 -28.18 -14.97
N VAL A 508 3.62 -27.89 -14.54
CA VAL A 508 2.67 -28.91 -14.09
C VAL A 508 1.67 -29.21 -15.20
N ARG A 509 1.54 -30.49 -15.57
CA ARG A 509 0.45 -30.95 -16.44
C ARG A 509 -0.80 -31.15 -15.60
N ILE A 510 -1.71 -30.18 -15.65
CA ILE A 510 -3.01 -30.24 -14.97
C ILE A 510 -4.02 -30.90 -15.91
N PRO A 511 -4.75 -31.93 -15.46
CA PRO A 511 -5.78 -32.55 -16.28
C PRO A 511 -6.96 -31.58 -16.48
N TYR A 512 -7.57 -31.61 -17.67
CA TYR A 512 -8.62 -30.67 -18.06
C TYR A 512 -9.81 -30.65 -17.07
N TRP A 513 -10.23 -31.83 -16.57
CA TRP A 513 -11.34 -31.92 -15.61
C TRP A 513 -11.06 -31.17 -14.31
N LEU A 514 -9.82 -31.21 -13.80
CA LEU A 514 -9.45 -30.51 -12.57
C LEU A 514 -9.49 -29.00 -12.78
N SER A 515 -8.98 -28.55 -13.94
CA SER A 515 -9.07 -27.12 -14.31
C SER A 515 -10.52 -26.66 -14.50
N ALA A 516 -11.38 -27.51 -15.07
CA ALA A 516 -12.80 -27.22 -15.29
C ALA A 516 -13.60 -27.10 -13.98
N ILE A 517 -13.21 -27.83 -12.93
CA ILE A 517 -13.84 -27.74 -11.60
C ILE A 517 -13.24 -26.58 -10.79
N ALA A 518 -11.92 -26.41 -10.82
CA ALA A 518 -11.23 -25.47 -9.95
C ALA A 518 -11.52 -23.99 -10.29
N TRP A 519 -11.76 -23.66 -11.57
CA TRP A 519 -12.17 -22.31 -11.96
C TRP A 519 -13.52 -21.88 -11.37
N PRO A 520 -14.64 -22.60 -11.60
CA PRO A 520 -15.91 -22.33 -10.94
C PRO A 520 -15.80 -22.36 -9.42
N ALA A 521 -15.05 -23.32 -8.85
CA ALA A 521 -14.88 -23.40 -7.39
C ALA A 521 -14.19 -22.14 -6.83
N SER A 522 -13.13 -21.67 -7.48
CA SER A 522 -12.43 -20.43 -7.09
C SER A 522 -13.36 -19.22 -7.15
N PHE A 523 -14.10 -19.06 -8.25
CA PHE A 523 -15.05 -17.95 -8.38
C PHE A 523 -16.23 -18.06 -7.41
N ALA A 524 -16.70 -19.26 -7.12
CA ALA A 524 -17.75 -19.50 -6.13
C ALA A 524 -17.29 -19.13 -4.72
N ILE A 525 -16.04 -19.44 -4.35
CA ILE A 525 -15.46 -19.02 -3.06
C ILE A 525 -15.33 -17.49 -3.00
N MET A 526 -14.79 -16.85 -4.04
CA MET A 526 -14.70 -15.38 -4.08
C MET A 526 -16.08 -14.72 -4.01
N GLY A 527 -17.04 -15.26 -4.77
CA GLY A 527 -18.41 -14.78 -4.80
C GLY A 527 -19.12 -14.97 -3.46
N SER A 528 -18.93 -16.11 -2.78
CA SER A 528 -19.57 -16.39 -1.50
C SER A 528 -19.03 -15.50 -0.37
N VAL A 529 -17.73 -15.21 -0.35
CA VAL A 529 -17.18 -14.33 0.70
C VAL A 529 -17.55 -12.87 0.51
N ILE A 530 -17.73 -12.40 -0.73
CA ILE A 530 -18.12 -11.01 -1.02
C ILE A 530 -19.64 -10.83 -0.95
N PHE A 531 -20.40 -11.70 -1.62
CA PHE A 531 -21.84 -11.56 -1.86
C PHE A 531 -22.71 -12.52 -1.02
N GLY A 532 -22.11 -13.28 -0.11
CA GLY A 532 -22.84 -14.29 0.68
C GLY A 532 -23.81 -13.72 1.73
N MET A 533 -23.70 -12.45 2.08
CA MET A 533 -24.60 -11.79 3.05
C MET A 533 -25.86 -11.26 2.36
N VAL A 534 -26.68 -12.18 1.82
CA VAL A 534 -27.89 -11.82 1.05
C VAL A 534 -28.89 -11.02 1.91
N ASP A 535 -29.08 -11.42 3.17
CA ASP A 535 -30.01 -10.77 4.10
C ASP A 535 -29.43 -9.55 4.83
N GLY A 536 -28.22 -9.11 4.47
CA GLY A 536 -27.57 -7.95 5.08
C GLY A 536 -26.71 -8.25 6.32
N TYR A 537 -26.89 -9.42 6.93
CA TYR A 537 -26.16 -9.84 8.13
C TYR A 537 -26.01 -11.37 8.24
N PHE A 538 -25.09 -11.80 9.10
CA PHE A 538 -24.98 -13.20 9.53
C PHE A 538 -25.28 -13.33 11.03
N GLU A 539 -25.91 -14.44 11.40
CA GLU A 539 -26.04 -14.83 12.80
C GLU A 539 -24.67 -15.18 13.42
N VAL A 540 -24.61 -15.31 14.75
CA VAL A 540 -23.36 -15.42 15.51
C VAL A 540 -22.45 -16.56 15.04
N TRP A 541 -23.00 -17.77 14.86
CA TRP A 541 -22.24 -18.93 14.41
C TRP A 541 -21.74 -18.78 12.96
N PRO A 542 -22.59 -18.49 11.95
CA PRO A 542 -22.12 -18.20 10.60
C PRO A 542 -21.09 -17.06 10.56
N THR A 543 -21.25 -16.02 11.39
CA THR A 543 -20.27 -14.93 11.51
C THR A 543 -18.91 -15.45 11.99
N ALA A 544 -18.86 -16.28 13.03
CA ALA A 544 -17.61 -16.84 13.52
C ALA A 544 -16.89 -17.68 12.46
N PHE A 545 -17.62 -18.48 11.67
CA PHE A 545 -17.05 -19.22 10.54
C PHE A 545 -16.60 -18.30 9.41
N TYR A 546 -17.42 -17.30 9.07
CA TYR A 546 -17.13 -16.35 8.00
C TYR A 546 -15.87 -15.53 8.28
N VAL A 547 -15.74 -14.95 9.48
CA VAL A 547 -14.59 -14.10 9.84
C VAL A 547 -13.30 -14.91 10.04
N SER A 548 -13.40 -16.18 10.46
CA SER A 548 -12.22 -17.03 10.67
C SER A 548 -11.71 -17.70 9.39
N ILE A 549 -12.60 -18.34 8.63
CA ILE A 549 -12.23 -19.14 7.45
C ILE A 549 -12.31 -18.31 6.17
N GLY A 550 -13.17 -17.29 6.10
CA GLY A 550 -13.38 -16.48 4.90
C GLY A 550 -12.09 -15.89 4.34
N HIS A 551 -11.22 -15.35 5.21
CA HIS A 551 -9.92 -14.81 4.80
C HIS A 551 -9.02 -15.90 4.19
N THR A 552 -8.91 -17.07 4.83
CA THR A 552 -8.14 -18.18 4.25
C THR A 552 -8.78 -18.70 2.95
N GLY A 553 -10.11 -18.73 2.87
CA GLY A 553 -10.87 -19.09 1.67
C GLY A 553 -10.56 -18.18 0.49
N TRP A 554 -10.50 -16.86 0.71
CA TRP A 554 -10.05 -15.90 -0.30
C TRP A 554 -8.63 -16.21 -0.78
N GLY A 555 -7.71 -16.51 0.15
CA GLY A 555 -6.35 -16.93 -0.18
C GLY A 555 -6.30 -18.22 -1.02
N ILE A 556 -7.17 -19.20 -0.75
CA ILE A 556 -7.27 -20.45 -1.52
C ILE A 556 -7.81 -20.20 -2.93
N ALA A 557 -8.80 -19.31 -3.07
CA ALA A 557 -9.27 -18.93 -4.40
C ALA A 557 -8.15 -18.27 -5.22
N LEU A 558 -7.43 -17.32 -4.62
CA LEU A 558 -6.27 -16.69 -5.27
C LEU A 558 -5.14 -17.68 -5.57
N ALA A 559 -4.96 -18.72 -4.75
CA ALA A 559 -4.00 -19.79 -5.00
C ALA A 559 -4.25 -20.47 -6.34
N TRP A 560 -5.51 -20.82 -6.63
CA TRP A 560 -5.86 -21.40 -7.93
C TRP A 560 -5.59 -20.42 -9.07
N VAL A 561 -6.02 -19.16 -8.96
CA VAL A 561 -5.77 -18.14 -9.98
C VAL A 561 -4.27 -18.00 -10.29
N ALA A 562 -3.43 -17.90 -9.25
CA ALA A 562 -1.98 -17.78 -9.42
C ALA A 562 -1.36 -19.03 -10.07
N ILE A 563 -1.76 -20.23 -9.65
CA ILE A 563 -1.26 -21.49 -10.22
C ILE A 563 -1.69 -21.64 -11.67
N ALA A 564 -2.97 -21.42 -11.98
CA ALA A 564 -3.48 -21.53 -13.34
C ALA A 564 -2.83 -20.52 -14.28
N CYS A 565 -2.64 -19.27 -13.84
CA CYS A 565 -1.91 -18.26 -14.61
C CYS A 565 -0.44 -18.63 -14.84
N CYS A 566 0.29 -19.14 -13.84
CA CYS A 566 1.70 -19.51 -14.02
C CYS A 566 1.88 -20.73 -14.93
N CYS A 567 1.03 -21.75 -14.78
CA CYS A 567 1.14 -23.02 -15.50
C CYS A 567 0.52 -22.99 -16.91
N GLY A 568 0.05 -21.84 -17.39
CA GLY A 568 -0.52 -21.69 -18.74
C GLY A 568 -2.01 -22.07 -18.88
N TYR A 569 -2.70 -22.39 -17.77
CA TYR A 569 -4.14 -22.71 -17.73
C TYR A 569 -5.02 -21.49 -17.43
N GLY A 570 -4.44 -20.29 -17.51
CA GLY A 570 -5.10 -19.04 -17.14
C GLY A 570 -5.96 -18.39 -18.22
N GLY A 571 -5.78 -18.75 -19.49
CA GLY A 571 -6.58 -18.24 -20.62
C GLY A 571 -6.78 -16.71 -20.60
N LEU A 572 -8.05 -16.30 -20.66
CA LEU A 572 -8.47 -14.89 -20.65
C LEU A 572 -8.00 -14.13 -19.38
N ILE A 573 -8.05 -14.78 -18.23
CA ILE A 573 -7.72 -14.16 -16.94
C ILE A 573 -6.23 -13.86 -16.88
N ASN A 574 -5.38 -14.77 -17.36
CA ASN A 574 -3.95 -14.51 -17.48
C ASN A 574 -3.68 -13.36 -18.46
N SER A 575 -4.34 -13.34 -19.62
CA SER A 575 -4.17 -12.25 -20.61
C SER A 575 -4.51 -10.88 -20.01
N PHE A 576 -5.62 -10.79 -19.26
CA PHE A 576 -6.04 -9.57 -18.58
C PHE A 576 -5.08 -9.16 -17.45
N LEU A 577 -4.75 -10.08 -16.54
CA LEU A 577 -3.90 -9.79 -15.37
C LEU A 577 -2.43 -9.56 -15.72
N SER A 578 -1.95 -10.09 -16.84
CA SER A 578 -0.58 -9.91 -17.35
C SER A 578 -0.45 -8.75 -18.33
N TYR A 579 -1.46 -7.88 -18.42
CA TYR A 579 -1.41 -6.70 -19.29
C TYR A 579 -0.21 -5.80 -18.95
N ASN A 580 0.60 -5.49 -19.97
CA ASN A 580 1.87 -4.77 -19.78
C ASN A 580 1.68 -3.36 -19.21
N GLY A 581 0.52 -2.72 -19.42
CA GLY A 581 0.22 -1.41 -18.84
C GLY A 581 0.05 -1.43 -17.32
N PHE A 582 -0.23 -2.60 -16.71
CA PHE A 582 -0.31 -2.72 -15.26
C PHE A 582 1.06 -2.80 -14.58
N LEU A 583 2.13 -3.12 -15.32
CA LEU A 583 3.50 -3.20 -14.76
C LEU A 583 3.91 -1.91 -14.01
N PRO A 584 3.92 -0.72 -14.64
CA PRO A 584 4.34 0.50 -13.98
C PRO A 584 3.43 0.88 -12.79
N LEU A 585 2.11 0.72 -12.95
CA LEU A 585 1.15 1.02 -11.89
C LEU A 585 1.31 0.07 -10.71
N SER A 586 1.58 -1.21 -10.95
CA SER A 586 1.79 -2.19 -9.89
C SER A 586 3.03 -1.89 -9.04
N ARG A 587 4.09 -1.32 -9.63
CA ARG A 587 5.31 -0.91 -8.90
C ARG A 587 5.04 0.26 -7.95
N LEU A 588 4.07 1.10 -8.28
CA LEU A 588 3.66 2.27 -7.48
C LEU A 588 2.61 1.96 -6.40
N THR A 589 2.05 0.74 -6.38
CA THR A 589 0.95 0.37 -5.47
C THR A 589 1.26 0.60 -4.00
N TYR A 590 2.51 0.37 -3.56
CA TYR A 590 2.92 0.61 -2.18
C TYR A 590 2.79 2.10 -1.79
N CYS A 591 3.43 2.98 -2.56
CA CYS A 591 3.35 4.42 -2.31
C CYS A 591 1.92 4.96 -2.51
N ALA A 592 1.16 4.41 -3.46
CA ALA A 592 -0.24 4.79 -3.69
C ALA A 592 -1.11 4.46 -2.49
N TYR A 593 -0.95 3.26 -1.92
CA TYR A 593 -1.64 2.82 -0.70
C TYR A 593 -1.34 3.71 0.52
N LEU A 594 -0.11 4.20 0.63
CA LEU A 594 0.27 5.05 1.77
C LEU A 594 -0.40 6.42 1.71
N ILE A 595 -0.40 7.06 0.55
CA ILE A 595 -0.75 8.47 0.39
C ILE A 595 -2.23 8.71 0.04
N HIS A 596 -2.96 7.71 -0.48
CA HIS A 596 -4.32 7.93 -0.98
C HIS A 596 -5.29 8.49 0.07
N PRO A 597 -5.30 8.05 1.36
CA PRO A 597 -6.26 8.60 2.32
C PRO A 597 -5.91 10.03 2.70
N THR A 598 -4.62 10.37 2.75
CA THR A 598 -4.16 11.75 2.96
C THR A 598 -4.63 12.67 1.83
N VAL A 599 -4.53 12.24 0.57
CA VAL A 599 -5.04 13.01 -0.59
C VAL A 599 -6.55 13.17 -0.50
N MET A 600 -7.28 12.10 -0.20
CA MET A 600 -8.74 12.12 -0.06
C MET A 600 -9.19 13.08 1.05
N MET A 601 -8.58 12.99 2.23
CA MET A 601 -8.91 13.85 3.37
C MET A 601 -8.54 15.30 3.09
N PHE A 602 -7.37 15.56 2.51
CA PHE A 602 -6.92 16.90 2.20
C PHE A 602 -7.90 17.61 1.26
N THR A 603 -8.31 16.94 0.19
CA THR A 603 -9.25 17.50 -0.79
C THR A 603 -10.68 17.58 -0.27
N SER A 604 -11.15 16.56 0.45
CA SER A 604 -12.51 16.52 1.00
C SER A 604 -12.74 17.55 2.11
N PHE A 605 -11.76 17.75 2.99
CA PHE A 605 -11.91 18.72 4.08
C PHE A 605 -11.64 20.15 3.64
N LEU A 606 -11.13 20.40 2.44
CA LEU A 606 -11.06 21.77 1.89
C LEU A 606 -12.36 22.22 1.21
N LEU A 607 -13.39 21.37 1.19
CA LEU A 607 -14.72 21.77 0.72
C LEU A 607 -15.34 22.82 1.65
N ASP A 608 -15.99 23.82 1.05
CA ASP A 608 -16.70 24.89 1.79
C ASP A 608 -18.02 24.43 2.41
N GLY A 609 -18.57 23.31 1.94
CA GLY A 609 -19.86 22.80 2.36
C GLY A 609 -20.01 21.30 2.09
N PRO A 610 -21.02 20.67 2.71
CA PRO A 610 -21.28 19.24 2.52
C PRO A 610 -21.73 18.97 1.09
N MET A 611 -21.52 17.74 0.64
CA MET A 611 -21.97 17.30 -0.68
C MET A 611 -23.21 16.42 -0.58
N HIS A 612 -23.99 16.42 -1.64
CA HIS A 612 -25.10 15.47 -1.75
C HIS A 612 -24.58 14.11 -2.21
N LEU A 613 -24.84 13.05 -1.45
CA LEU A 613 -24.44 11.70 -1.82
C LEU A 613 -25.21 11.22 -3.07
N GLN A 614 -24.49 11.05 -4.17
CA GLN A 614 -24.98 10.44 -5.40
C GLN A 614 -23.90 9.52 -5.98
N ASN A 615 -24.30 8.34 -6.49
CA ASN A 615 -23.36 7.32 -6.98
C ASN A 615 -22.47 7.83 -8.13
N SER A 616 -23.00 8.69 -9.01
CA SER A 616 -22.23 9.31 -10.10
C SER A 616 -21.10 10.19 -9.57
N ILE A 617 -21.38 11.04 -8.57
CA ILE A 617 -20.39 11.90 -7.92
C ILE A 617 -19.32 11.05 -7.24
N VAL A 618 -19.72 10.00 -6.53
CA VAL A 618 -18.77 9.07 -5.88
C VAL A 618 -17.83 8.44 -6.92
N LEU A 619 -18.34 8.02 -8.08
CA LEU A 619 -17.53 7.44 -9.14
C LEU A 619 -16.55 8.46 -9.75
N THR A 620 -17.00 9.70 -9.97
CA THR A 620 -16.13 10.79 -10.45
C THR A 620 -15.03 11.10 -9.44
N MET A 621 -15.36 11.17 -8.15
CA MET A 621 -14.39 11.39 -7.08
C MET A 621 -13.39 10.24 -6.97
N TYR A 622 -13.88 8.99 -7.06
CA TYR A 622 -13.03 7.80 -7.07
C TYR A 622 -11.97 7.88 -8.19
N ALA A 623 -12.39 8.20 -9.42
CA ALA A 623 -11.47 8.34 -10.55
C ALA A 623 -10.43 9.45 -10.31
N GLY A 624 -10.86 10.60 -9.79
CA GLY A 624 -9.97 11.70 -9.42
C GLY A 624 -8.98 11.33 -8.32
N TYR A 625 -9.44 10.67 -7.26
CA TYR A 625 -8.60 10.21 -6.16
C TYR A 625 -7.61 9.14 -6.59
N ALA A 626 -8.02 8.19 -7.43
CA ALA A 626 -7.11 7.20 -8.00
C ALA A 626 -5.99 7.90 -8.80
N ALA A 627 -6.35 8.81 -9.71
CA ALA A 627 -5.37 9.53 -10.52
C ALA A 627 -4.39 10.34 -9.66
N MET A 628 -4.89 11.14 -8.70
CA MET A 628 -4.03 11.94 -7.81
C MET A 628 -3.15 11.07 -6.91
N ALA A 629 -3.67 9.94 -6.40
CA ALA A 629 -2.88 9.02 -5.58
C ALA A 629 -1.73 8.38 -6.38
N PHE A 630 -1.95 7.99 -7.64
CA PHE A 630 -0.89 7.45 -8.48
C PHE A 630 0.15 8.50 -8.93
N LEU A 631 -0.28 9.76 -9.13
CA LEU A 631 0.65 10.86 -9.40
C LEU A 631 1.53 11.16 -8.17
N ALA A 632 0.92 11.27 -6.99
CA ALA A 632 1.65 11.48 -5.73
C ALA A 632 2.58 10.30 -5.41
N SER A 633 2.14 9.07 -5.65
CA SER A 633 2.94 7.87 -5.40
C SER A 633 4.16 7.77 -6.31
N PHE A 634 4.06 8.24 -7.56
CA PHE A 634 5.21 8.32 -8.47
C PHE A 634 6.30 9.24 -7.91
N ILE A 635 5.92 10.42 -7.41
CA ILE A 635 6.85 11.38 -6.81
C ILE A 635 7.51 10.79 -5.56
N ILE A 636 6.72 10.19 -4.66
CA ILE A 636 7.22 9.58 -3.42
C ILE A 636 8.15 8.39 -3.72
N SER A 637 7.78 7.53 -4.67
CA SER A 637 8.59 6.36 -5.04
C SER A 637 9.94 6.77 -5.65
N LEU A 638 9.95 7.80 -6.51
CA LEU A 638 11.19 8.37 -7.06
C LEU A 638 12.09 8.99 -5.98
N SER A 639 11.49 9.65 -5.00
CA SER A 639 12.22 10.42 -3.99
C SER A 639 12.80 9.55 -2.87
N PHE A 640 12.08 8.50 -2.47
CA PHE A 640 12.40 7.73 -1.26
C PHE A 640 12.55 6.23 -1.50
N GLU A 641 11.60 5.59 -2.19
CA GLU A 641 11.59 4.12 -2.35
C GLU A 641 12.70 3.61 -3.28
N ALA A 642 12.77 4.15 -4.50
CA ALA A 642 13.72 3.71 -5.51
C ALA A 642 15.19 3.99 -5.11
N PRO A 643 15.53 5.17 -4.55
CA PRO A 643 16.87 5.41 -4.01
C PRO A 643 17.22 4.46 -2.87
N ALA A 644 16.31 4.19 -1.93
CA ALA A 644 16.56 3.25 -0.82
C ALA A 644 16.91 1.84 -1.34
N VAL A 645 16.16 1.34 -2.33
CA VAL A 645 16.45 0.04 -2.97
C VAL A 645 17.82 0.04 -3.65
N ARG A 646 18.20 1.11 -4.35
CA ARG A 646 19.49 1.21 -5.03
C ARG A 646 20.66 1.34 -4.05
N LEU A 647 20.52 2.13 -3.00
CA LEU A 647 21.50 2.27 -1.93
C LEU A 647 21.75 0.94 -1.24
N LEU A 648 20.68 0.20 -0.92
CA LEU A 648 20.79 -1.16 -0.40
C LEU A 648 21.62 -2.05 -1.32
N LYS A 649 21.41 -1.98 -2.64
CA LYS A 649 22.18 -2.77 -3.61
C LYS A 649 23.68 -2.44 -3.63
N ILE A 650 24.03 -1.16 -3.47
CA ILE A 650 25.42 -0.69 -3.43
C ILE A 650 26.09 -1.23 -2.15
N ILE A 651 25.45 -1.04 -1.00
CA ILE A 651 25.95 -1.51 0.30
C ILE A 651 26.16 -3.03 0.30
N SER A 652 25.22 -3.79 -0.26
CA SER A 652 25.30 -5.26 -0.34
C SER A 652 26.06 -5.80 -1.55
N GLY A 653 26.54 -4.93 -2.45
CA GLY A 653 27.32 -5.27 -3.65
C GLY A 653 28.83 -5.04 -3.49
N GLY A 654 29.25 -4.26 -2.50
CA GLY A 654 30.65 -3.85 -2.25
C GLY A 654 31.66 -4.95 -1.89
N GLY A 655 31.29 -6.24 -2.00
CA GLY A 655 32.17 -7.39 -1.75
C GLY A 655 32.89 -7.93 -3.00
N LYS A 656 32.60 -7.41 -4.19
CA LYS A 656 33.29 -7.81 -5.43
C LYS A 656 34.25 -6.74 -5.92
N ARG A 657 35.34 -6.51 -5.17
CA ARG A 657 36.58 -5.90 -5.69
C ARG A 657 37.68 -6.07 -4.66
N LYS A 658 38.36 -7.21 -4.71
CA LYS A 658 39.81 -7.30 -4.53
C LYS A 658 40.35 -8.22 -5.60
#